data_AF-A0A8B6BUI1-F1
#
_entry.id   AF-A0A8B6BUI1-F1
#
_cell.length_a   1.000
_cell.length_b   1.000
_cell.length_c   1.000
_cell.angle_alpha   90.00
_cell.angle_beta   90.00
_cell.angle_gamma   90.00
#
_symmetry.space_group_name_H-M   'P 1'
#
loop_
_entity.id
_entity.type
_entity.pdbx_description
1 polymer ?
#
loop_
_entity_poly.entity_id
_entity_poly.type
_entity_poly.pdbx_seq_one_letter_code
_entity_poly.pdbx_strand_id
1 'polypeptide(L)'
;MEKPSKKDVELVNEIMKHKGKMVLDSDQFMLIKTTPIPLPKVVSLSNLLELAKNSMIRIQETYNENTNKCYDNPEFLKCSELLQEVLSSLSYYDFSLERSEMIKEIEQYEKDFKIIEIFSEVSTDLLKIRDDTEFPGMQGENIKSLNTLLSYLVHTAEDDRDLCYKIAQLPEFLKAASEKLGQWREPYFSRRSEQLTEGEGIIELLCRLLYIVTMFEENIQRIRDVKCIEVMTPYLNCDDNGIRLLSLAVLSNIANAPEIQTLKSNDDIIKYLVWAVSMALKTECEVWDIWSLTELAKIVKQVARNDTNRGLLVQHGVVPLLVEIAEQGETDEQYEAVCSLSNLLLDKHSKSQMIETKHWKIIEILEKLAKSPEEAVQNISKEALCTLHNNQTQSTECLQEITSEESNGKQSISDEESSPEEIKLLSWNIEGLSSVNIKERTGAVIAFINSERPDVIFLQEVIVDTLEMLSRKCLDYTFIESAVESYFTVIMVKHKVVQVTDSKIIPFTSSTQGRTLQKVECTIKGLSCLLMTSHLESMKTNSDERKHQMKRALHHVVNASRDRTVLFGGDFNIKDREIREMKGLPKGVLDLWIETGRNKETQFTWDTSINTNQTWVANQDFKPKIRFDRIYMRHPKTEPVISPVSFQLIGQEKIPTCDCFPSDHWGILVHFDINKSNTK
;
A
#
# COMPACT_ATOMS: atom_id res chain seq x y z
N MET A 1 -1.84 -39.96 -27.47
CA MET A 1 -2.93 -38.97 -27.29
C MET A 1 -2.64 -37.82 -28.21
N GLU A 2 -3.70 -37.26 -28.80
CA GLU A 2 -3.68 -36.65 -30.14
C GLU A 2 -3.12 -35.22 -30.13
N LYS A 3 -2.41 -34.86 -31.22
CA LYS A 3 -2.06 -33.47 -31.57
C LYS A 3 -3.29 -32.57 -31.46
N PRO A 4 -3.14 -31.23 -31.27
CA PRO A 4 -4.25 -30.30 -31.47
C PRO A 4 -4.99 -30.67 -32.75
N SER A 5 -6.26 -31.02 -32.60
CA SER A 5 -7.02 -31.61 -33.69
C SER A 5 -7.20 -30.55 -34.78
N LYS A 6 -7.44 -30.99 -36.01
CA LYS A 6 -7.76 -30.06 -37.10
C LYS A 6 -8.95 -29.14 -36.73
N LYS A 7 -9.86 -29.62 -35.87
CA LYS A 7 -10.99 -28.84 -35.35
C LYS A 7 -10.54 -27.72 -34.40
N ASP A 8 -9.52 -27.93 -33.58
CA ASP A 8 -9.02 -26.92 -32.64
C ASP A 8 -8.35 -25.75 -33.39
N VAL A 9 -7.63 -26.06 -34.48
CA VAL A 9 -7.04 -25.05 -35.37
C VAL A 9 -8.12 -24.33 -36.19
N GLU A 10 -9.17 -25.04 -36.64
CA GLU A 10 -10.32 -24.43 -37.32
C GLU A 10 -11.11 -23.49 -36.38
N LEU A 11 -11.25 -23.85 -35.10
CA LEU A 11 -11.90 -23.07 -34.05
C LEU A 11 -11.24 -21.71 -33.84
N VAL A 12 -9.92 -21.70 -33.70
CA VAL A 12 -9.12 -20.48 -33.55
C VAL A 12 -9.18 -19.60 -34.80
N ASN A 13 -9.10 -20.19 -35.99
CA ASN A 13 -9.24 -19.43 -37.23
C ASN A 13 -10.63 -18.80 -37.39
N GLU A 14 -11.67 -19.40 -36.82
CA GLU A 14 -13.02 -18.85 -36.79
C GLU A 14 -13.13 -17.67 -35.80
N ILE A 15 -12.50 -17.77 -34.63
CA ILE A 15 -12.38 -16.65 -33.67
C ILE A 15 -11.62 -15.47 -34.31
N MET A 16 -10.50 -15.74 -34.98
CA MET A 16 -9.63 -14.72 -35.60
C MET A 16 -10.28 -13.98 -36.78
N LYS A 17 -11.25 -14.59 -37.48
CA LYS A 17 -12.03 -13.90 -38.53
C LYS A 17 -12.87 -12.72 -38.01
N HIS A 18 -13.09 -12.63 -36.70
CA HIS A 18 -13.95 -11.62 -36.07
C HIS A 18 -13.17 -10.48 -35.39
N LYS A 19 -11.82 -10.56 -35.34
CA LYS A 19 -10.98 -9.42 -34.94
C LYS A 19 -11.01 -8.34 -36.04
N GLY A 20 -11.83 -7.31 -35.86
CA GLY A 20 -11.86 -6.15 -36.76
C GLY A 20 -10.50 -5.46 -36.84
N LYS A 21 -10.11 -4.97 -38.04
CA LYS A 21 -8.98 -4.06 -38.17
C LYS A 21 -9.38 -2.69 -37.63
N MET A 22 -8.75 -2.25 -36.54
CA MET A 22 -8.74 -0.84 -36.18
C MET A 22 -7.86 -0.09 -37.19
N VAL A 23 -8.42 0.91 -37.86
CA VAL A 23 -7.66 1.89 -38.64
C VAL A 23 -7.93 3.24 -37.99
N LEU A 24 -6.89 3.86 -37.44
CA LEU A 24 -6.91 5.26 -37.05
C LEU A 24 -6.86 6.11 -38.33
N ASP A 25 -7.83 7.00 -38.51
CA ASP A 25 -7.73 8.09 -39.47
C ASP A 25 -6.87 9.20 -38.83
N SER A 26 -5.73 9.49 -39.43
CA SER A 26 -4.69 10.38 -38.87
C SER A 26 -5.12 11.85 -38.79
N ASP A 27 -6.22 12.24 -39.44
CA ASP A 27 -6.57 13.66 -39.58
C ASP A 27 -7.84 14.11 -38.86
N GLN A 28 -8.62 13.20 -38.26
CA GLN A 28 -9.80 13.55 -37.47
C GLN A 28 -9.97 12.58 -36.30
N PHE A 29 -9.64 13.04 -35.08
CA PHE A 29 -9.91 12.37 -33.80
C PHE A 29 -11.41 12.10 -33.59
N MET A 30 -11.98 11.15 -34.32
CA MET A 30 -13.36 10.70 -34.23
C MET A 30 -13.36 9.19 -34.07
N LEU A 31 -14.03 8.69 -33.02
CA LEU A 31 -14.35 7.28 -32.88
C LEU A 31 -15.19 6.84 -34.08
N ILE A 32 -14.64 5.98 -34.94
CA ILE A 32 -15.49 5.15 -35.79
C ILE A 32 -16.07 4.07 -34.87
N LYS A 33 -17.39 4.12 -34.65
CA LYS A 33 -18.12 3.06 -33.96
C LYS A 33 -17.77 1.72 -34.59
N THR A 34 -17.03 0.89 -33.87
CA THR A 34 -17.07 -0.55 -34.06
C THR A 34 -17.97 -1.10 -32.97
N THR A 35 -19.22 -1.35 -33.32
CA THR A 35 -20.04 -2.29 -32.56
C THR A 35 -19.23 -3.58 -32.44
N PRO A 36 -19.07 -4.18 -31.26
CA PRO A 36 -18.49 -5.51 -31.15
C PRO A 36 -19.26 -6.41 -32.11
N ILE A 37 -18.59 -6.98 -33.11
CA ILE A 37 -19.20 -8.07 -33.86
C ILE A 37 -19.27 -9.19 -32.85
N PRO A 38 -20.46 -9.62 -32.40
CA PRO A 38 -20.55 -10.71 -31.45
C PRO A 38 -19.82 -11.90 -32.08
N LEU A 39 -18.86 -12.49 -31.37
CA LEU A 39 -18.40 -13.82 -31.72
C LEU A 39 -19.67 -14.68 -31.87
N PRO A 40 -19.81 -15.44 -32.96
CA PRO A 40 -20.95 -16.32 -33.07
C PRO A 40 -20.94 -17.21 -31.82
N LYS A 41 -22.11 -17.40 -31.19
CA LYS A 41 -22.36 -18.24 -30.00
C LYS A 41 -22.01 -19.74 -30.21
N VAL A 42 -20.94 -20.04 -30.93
CA VAL A 42 -20.62 -21.30 -31.57
C VAL A 42 -19.53 -22.07 -30.81
N VAL A 43 -18.73 -21.39 -29.99
CA VAL A 43 -17.70 -22.06 -29.16
C VAL A 43 -18.15 -22.09 -27.70
N SER A 44 -18.39 -23.30 -27.16
CA SER A 44 -18.72 -23.47 -25.74
C SER A 44 -17.50 -23.23 -24.87
N LEU A 45 -17.71 -22.66 -23.67
CA LEU A 45 -16.65 -22.46 -22.67
C LEU A 45 -15.92 -23.77 -22.33
N SER A 46 -16.63 -24.90 -22.34
CA SER A 46 -16.06 -26.24 -22.18
C SER A 46 -14.95 -26.56 -23.20
N ASN A 47 -15.11 -26.16 -24.46
CA ASN A 47 -14.13 -26.45 -25.51
C ASN A 47 -12.90 -25.55 -25.37
N LEU A 48 -13.09 -24.30 -24.95
CA LEU A 48 -11.98 -23.38 -24.66
C LEU A 48 -11.16 -23.86 -23.45
N LEU A 49 -11.83 -24.37 -22.41
CA LEU A 49 -11.17 -24.94 -21.24
C LEU A 49 -10.34 -26.18 -21.60
N GLU A 50 -10.91 -27.08 -22.40
CA GLU A 50 -10.18 -28.26 -22.89
C GLU A 50 -8.98 -27.86 -23.76
N LEU A 51 -9.13 -26.85 -24.63
CA LEU A 51 -8.04 -26.31 -25.44
C LEU A 51 -6.94 -25.69 -24.58
N ALA A 52 -7.30 -24.89 -23.56
CA ALA A 52 -6.34 -24.32 -22.62
C ALA A 52 -5.55 -25.42 -21.92
N LYS A 53 -6.26 -26.39 -21.34
CA LYS A 53 -5.65 -27.53 -20.64
C LYS A 53 -4.69 -28.32 -21.55
N ASN A 54 -5.13 -28.69 -22.74
CA ASN A 54 -4.31 -29.44 -23.69
C ASN A 54 -3.08 -28.64 -24.13
N SER A 55 -3.23 -27.32 -24.31
CA SER A 55 -2.12 -26.42 -24.63
C SER A 55 -1.10 -26.36 -23.50
N MET A 56 -1.55 -26.21 -22.24
CA MET A 56 -0.68 -26.19 -21.05
C MET A 56 0.11 -27.50 -20.87
N ILE A 57 -0.54 -28.65 -21.04
CA ILE A 57 0.13 -29.96 -21.00
C ILE A 57 1.23 -30.01 -22.04
N ARG A 58 0.92 -29.60 -23.29
CA ARG A 58 1.89 -29.71 -24.39
C ARG A 58 3.03 -28.72 -24.28
N ILE A 59 2.77 -27.52 -23.76
CA ILE A 59 3.80 -26.54 -23.38
C ILE A 59 4.77 -27.17 -22.37
N GLN A 60 4.25 -27.78 -21.30
CA GLN A 60 5.09 -28.41 -20.29
C GLN A 60 5.89 -29.58 -20.85
N GLU A 61 5.28 -30.45 -21.65
CA GLU A 61 5.95 -31.60 -22.26
C GLU A 61 7.08 -31.16 -23.20
N THR A 62 6.80 -30.24 -24.12
CA THR A 62 7.78 -29.74 -25.08
C THR A 62 8.90 -28.93 -24.41
N TYR A 63 8.60 -28.20 -23.34
CA TYR A 63 9.61 -27.56 -22.49
C TYR A 63 10.52 -28.59 -21.82
N ASN A 64 9.95 -29.65 -21.23
CA ASN A 64 10.73 -30.71 -20.58
C ASN A 64 11.60 -31.53 -21.56
N GLU A 65 11.20 -31.64 -22.83
CA GLU A 65 11.98 -32.30 -23.87
C GLU A 65 13.26 -31.52 -24.23
N ASN A 66 13.20 -30.18 -24.24
CA ASN A 66 14.35 -29.33 -24.57
C ASN A 66 14.23 -27.93 -23.94
N THR A 67 14.62 -27.81 -22.68
CA THR A 67 14.47 -26.58 -21.89
C THR A 67 15.16 -25.37 -22.52
N ASN A 68 16.41 -25.54 -22.99
CA ASN A 68 17.27 -24.43 -23.44
C ASN A 68 16.83 -23.75 -24.76
N LYS A 69 15.95 -24.39 -25.55
CA LYS A 69 15.53 -23.94 -26.89
C LYS A 69 14.09 -24.34 -27.23
N CYS A 70 13.21 -24.47 -26.24
CA CYS A 70 11.82 -24.84 -26.48
C CYS A 70 11.07 -23.82 -27.38
N TYR A 71 11.49 -22.56 -27.39
CA TYR A 71 10.98 -21.53 -28.31
C TYR A 71 11.27 -21.81 -29.80
N ASP A 72 12.26 -22.66 -30.11
CA ASP A 72 12.52 -23.14 -31.48
C ASP A 72 11.57 -24.29 -31.87
N ASN A 73 10.78 -24.84 -30.93
CA ASN A 73 9.85 -25.94 -31.17
C ASN A 73 8.51 -25.39 -31.71
N PRO A 74 8.11 -25.73 -32.96
CA PRO A 74 6.85 -25.24 -33.53
C PRO A 74 5.61 -25.64 -32.75
N GLU A 75 5.64 -26.78 -32.05
CA GLU A 75 4.52 -27.24 -31.21
C GLU A 75 4.41 -26.42 -29.93
N PHE A 76 5.54 -26.09 -29.29
CA PHE A 76 5.56 -25.19 -28.12
C PHE A 76 4.98 -23.82 -28.49
N LEU A 77 5.47 -23.21 -29.57
CA LEU A 77 4.99 -21.89 -29.99
C LEU A 77 3.51 -21.93 -30.36
N LYS A 78 3.07 -22.97 -31.09
CA LYS A 78 1.67 -23.07 -31.48
C LYS A 78 0.75 -23.21 -30.28
N CYS A 79 1.12 -24.02 -29.29
CA CYS A 79 0.33 -24.18 -28.06
C CYS A 79 0.35 -22.91 -27.20
N SER A 80 1.46 -22.18 -27.15
CA SER A 80 1.54 -20.88 -26.47
C SER A 80 0.63 -19.83 -27.11
N GLU A 81 0.59 -19.76 -28.45
CA GLU A 81 -0.33 -18.88 -29.20
C GLU A 81 -1.79 -19.24 -28.88
N LEU A 82 -2.15 -20.52 -28.97
CA LEU A 82 -3.51 -21.00 -28.69
C LEU A 82 -3.94 -20.67 -27.25
N LEU A 83 -3.05 -20.86 -26.28
CA LEU A 83 -3.32 -20.57 -24.88
C LEU A 83 -3.54 -19.06 -24.65
N GLN A 84 -2.70 -18.22 -25.25
CA GLN A 84 -2.84 -16.76 -25.19
C GLN A 84 -4.16 -16.31 -25.83
N GLU A 85 -4.54 -16.89 -26.97
CA GLU A 85 -5.79 -16.60 -27.66
C GLU A 85 -7.03 -17.02 -26.86
N VAL A 86 -6.96 -18.16 -26.14
CA VAL A 86 -8.05 -18.57 -25.22
C VAL A 86 -8.25 -17.51 -24.14
N LEU A 87 -7.19 -17.04 -23.49
CA LEU A 87 -7.29 -15.99 -22.46
C LEU A 87 -7.87 -14.70 -23.03
N SER A 88 -7.34 -14.21 -24.17
CA SER A 88 -7.90 -13.00 -24.79
C SER A 88 -9.36 -13.17 -25.20
N SER A 89 -9.78 -14.38 -25.59
CA SER A 89 -11.17 -14.66 -25.97
C SER A 89 -12.13 -14.59 -24.80
N LEU A 90 -11.66 -14.87 -23.57
CA LEU A 90 -12.50 -14.80 -22.36
C LEU A 90 -13.00 -13.40 -22.04
N SER A 91 -12.31 -12.35 -22.51
CA SER A 91 -12.77 -10.96 -22.37
C SER A 91 -14.05 -10.65 -23.16
N TYR A 92 -14.38 -11.45 -24.17
CA TYR A 92 -15.57 -11.26 -25.02
C TYR A 92 -16.81 -12.03 -24.52
N TYR A 93 -16.68 -12.82 -23.45
CA TYR A 93 -17.80 -13.53 -22.85
C TYR A 93 -18.38 -12.71 -21.69
N ASP A 94 -19.71 -12.60 -21.64
CA ASP A 94 -20.41 -11.93 -20.54
C ASP A 94 -19.99 -12.51 -19.18
N PHE A 95 -19.94 -11.65 -18.15
CA PHE A 95 -19.72 -12.05 -16.77
C PHE A 95 -20.82 -13.04 -16.33
N SER A 96 -20.46 -14.32 -16.32
CA SER A 96 -21.32 -15.42 -15.95
C SER A 96 -20.63 -16.29 -14.91
N LEU A 97 -21.42 -17.02 -14.12
CA LEU A 97 -20.90 -18.01 -13.20
C LEU A 97 -20.02 -19.04 -13.92
N GLU A 98 -20.42 -19.46 -15.13
CA GLU A 98 -19.69 -20.42 -15.97
C GLU A 98 -18.31 -19.88 -16.41
N ARG A 99 -18.24 -18.61 -16.84
CA ARG A 99 -16.96 -17.94 -17.14
C ARG A 99 -16.05 -17.89 -15.91
N SER A 100 -16.63 -17.54 -14.75
CA SER A 100 -15.88 -17.41 -13.49
C SER A 100 -15.35 -18.76 -12.98
N GLU A 101 -16.13 -19.84 -13.13
CA GLU A 101 -15.71 -21.21 -12.82
C GLU A 101 -14.60 -21.68 -13.77
N MET A 102 -14.73 -21.40 -15.06
CA MET A 102 -13.70 -21.71 -16.05
C MET A 102 -12.37 -21.01 -15.78
N ILE A 103 -12.39 -19.72 -15.42
CA ILE A 103 -11.17 -18.97 -15.06
C ILE A 103 -10.46 -19.65 -13.88
N LYS A 104 -11.20 -20.03 -12.84
CA LYS A 104 -10.63 -20.77 -11.68
C LYS A 104 -10.04 -22.12 -12.07
N GLU A 105 -10.64 -22.83 -13.02
CA GLU A 105 -10.06 -24.07 -13.53
C GLU A 105 -8.77 -23.82 -14.32
N ILE A 106 -8.73 -22.78 -15.15
CA ILE A 106 -7.51 -22.36 -15.87
C ILE A 106 -6.40 -21.98 -14.89
N GLU A 107 -6.71 -21.23 -13.83
CA GLU A 107 -5.77 -20.87 -12.77
C GLU A 107 -5.24 -22.11 -12.02
N GLN A 108 -6.08 -23.13 -11.82
CA GLN A 108 -5.65 -24.38 -11.21
C GLN A 108 -4.74 -25.17 -12.15
N TYR A 109 -5.06 -25.24 -13.44
CA TYR A 109 -4.19 -25.88 -14.43
C TYR A 109 -2.87 -25.13 -14.61
N GLU A 110 -2.87 -23.79 -14.57
CA GLU A 110 -1.64 -23.01 -14.51
C GLU A 110 -0.77 -23.54 -13.37
N LYS A 111 -1.34 -23.68 -12.15
CA LYS A 111 -0.60 -24.09 -10.95
C LYS A 111 -0.05 -25.50 -11.09
N ASP A 112 -0.81 -26.40 -11.71
CA ASP A 112 -0.42 -27.79 -11.92
C ASP A 112 0.70 -27.92 -12.97
N PHE A 113 0.64 -27.11 -14.03
CA PHE A 113 1.57 -27.18 -15.16
C PHE A 113 2.73 -26.18 -15.11
N LYS A 114 2.70 -25.23 -14.17
CA LYS A 114 3.74 -24.21 -13.92
C LYS A 114 4.03 -23.33 -15.14
N ILE A 115 2.96 -22.88 -15.79
CA ILE A 115 3.08 -22.17 -17.07
C ILE A 115 3.73 -20.80 -16.88
N ILE A 116 3.44 -20.10 -15.78
CA ILE A 116 4.08 -18.82 -15.47
C ILE A 116 5.59 -18.99 -15.32
N GLU A 117 6.04 -20.01 -14.59
CA GLU A 117 7.46 -20.28 -14.41
C GLU A 117 8.14 -20.62 -15.74
N ILE A 118 7.52 -21.49 -16.56
CA ILE A 118 8.03 -21.85 -17.88
C ILE A 118 8.12 -20.61 -18.77
N PHE A 119 7.04 -19.84 -18.90
CA PHE A 119 7.00 -18.68 -19.78
C PHE A 119 7.96 -17.58 -19.32
N SER A 120 8.13 -17.40 -18.01
CA SER A 120 9.09 -16.44 -17.46
C SER A 120 10.54 -16.87 -17.71
N GLU A 121 10.86 -18.16 -17.58
CA GLU A 121 12.19 -18.70 -17.86
C GLU A 121 12.53 -18.59 -19.35
N VAL A 122 11.62 -19.00 -20.22
CA VAL A 122 11.80 -18.90 -21.68
C VAL A 122 11.89 -17.45 -22.13
N SER A 123 11.08 -16.56 -21.57
CA SER A 123 11.18 -15.12 -21.82
C SER A 123 12.52 -14.56 -21.33
N THR A 124 13.03 -15.04 -20.20
CA THR A 124 14.36 -14.66 -19.68
C THR A 124 15.46 -15.03 -20.67
N ASP A 125 15.40 -16.23 -21.25
CA ASP A 125 16.37 -16.69 -22.25
C ASP A 125 16.29 -15.88 -23.54
N LEU A 126 15.08 -15.64 -24.06
CA LEU A 126 14.85 -14.80 -25.23
C LEU A 126 15.35 -13.36 -25.01
N LEU A 127 15.08 -12.77 -23.85
CA LEU A 127 15.61 -11.46 -23.47
C LEU A 127 17.15 -11.49 -23.33
N LYS A 128 17.80 -12.63 -23.06
CA LYS A 128 19.26 -12.68 -22.98
C LYS A 128 19.96 -12.82 -24.33
N ILE A 129 19.23 -13.14 -25.41
CA ILE A 129 19.79 -13.21 -26.77
C ILE A 129 20.37 -11.84 -27.16
N ARG A 130 21.57 -11.87 -27.74
CA ARG A 130 22.24 -10.71 -28.35
C ARG A 130 22.32 -10.94 -29.84
N ASP A 131 21.54 -10.18 -30.62
CA ASP A 131 21.78 -10.02 -32.05
C ASP A 131 22.22 -8.58 -32.31
N ASP A 132 23.40 -8.43 -32.91
CA ASP A 132 24.13 -7.16 -32.97
C ASP A 132 23.77 -6.33 -34.23
N THR A 133 22.68 -6.67 -34.92
CA THR A 133 22.45 -6.18 -36.29
C THR A 133 21.42 -5.06 -36.43
N GLU A 134 20.26 -5.08 -35.75
CA GLU A 134 19.23 -4.00 -35.78
C GLU A 134 18.30 -4.07 -34.55
N PHE A 135 17.74 -2.96 -34.03
CA PHE A 135 16.76 -2.99 -32.91
C PHE A 135 15.45 -3.73 -33.29
N PRO A 136 14.96 -4.68 -32.47
CA PRO A 136 15.33 -4.95 -31.06
C PRO A 136 16.52 -5.92 -30.84
N GLY A 137 17.31 -6.22 -31.86
CA GLY A 137 18.47 -7.10 -31.77
C GLY A 137 18.04 -8.54 -31.60
N MET A 138 16.99 -8.92 -32.34
CA MET A 138 16.32 -10.21 -32.23
C MET A 138 15.68 -10.58 -33.58
N GLN A 139 15.78 -11.85 -33.97
CA GLN A 139 15.11 -12.38 -35.16
C GLN A 139 13.58 -12.30 -35.03
N GLY A 140 12.86 -12.10 -36.14
CA GLY A 140 11.40 -11.94 -36.13
C GLY A 140 10.63 -13.08 -35.46
N GLU A 141 11.06 -14.33 -35.63
CA GLU A 141 10.44 -15.48 -34.95
C GLU A 141 10.59 -15.42 -33.42
N ASN A 142 11.74 -14.95 -32.93
CA ASN A 142 11.98 -14.77 -31.50
C ASN A 142 11.17 -13.61 -30.92
N ILE A 143 11.00 -12.52 -31.69
CA ILE A 143 10.13 -11.39 -31.31
C ILE A 143 8.69 -11.87 -31.15
N LYS A 144 8.19 -12.63 -32.13
CA LYS A 144 6.84 -13.19 -32.08
C LYS A 144 6.65 -14.10 -30.87
N SER A 145 7.60 -15.03 -30.63
CA SER A 145 7.59 -15.89 -29.46
C SER A 145 7.56 -15.10 -28.16
N LEU A 146 8.46 -14.13 -28.00
CA LEU A 146 8.54 -13.31 -26.79
C LEU A 146 7.26 -12.50 -26.56
N ASN A 147 6.69 -11.94 -27.63
CA ASN A 147 5.42 -11.22 -27.57
C ASN A 147 4.27 -12.12 -27.06
N THR A 148 4.13 -13.34 -27.59
CA THR A 148 3.12 -14.31 -27.14
C THR A 148 3.27 -14.64 -25.65
N LEU A 149 4.49 -14.93 -25.21
CA LEU A 149 4.75 -15.32 -23.81
C LEU A 149 4.50 -14.15 -22.85
N LEU A 150 5.01 -12.95 -23.17
CA LEU A 150 4.79 -11.77 -22.33
C LEU A 150 3.32 -11.35 -22.30
N SER A 151 2.61 -11.45 -23.43
CA SER A 151 1.17 -11.18 -23.48
C SER A 151 0.40 -12.09 -22.53
N TYR A 152 0.71 -13.40 -22.50
CA TYR A 152 0.11 -14.32 -21.54
C TYR A 152 0.42 -13.92 -20.10
N LEU A 153 1.69 -13.57 -19.79
CA LEU A 153 2.09 -13.16 -18.44
C LEU A 153 1.38 -11.87 -17.99
N VAL A 154 1.20 -10.90 -18.88
CA VAL A 154 0.46 -9.66 -18.61
C VAL A 154 -1.00 -9.97 -18.27
N HIS A 155 -1.73 -10.66 -19.16
CA HIS A 155 -3.16 -10.98 -18.94
C HIS A 155 -3.35 -11.77 -17.64
N THR A 156 -2.50 -12.77 -17.40
CA THR A 156 -2.60 -13.61 -16.20
C THR A 156 -2.32 -12.82 -14.91
N ALA A 157 -1.41 -11.85 -14.97
CA ALA A 157 -1.08 -11.00 -13.82
C ALA A 157 -2.16 -9.95 -13.51
N GLU A 158 -2.93 -9.52 -14.52
CA GLU A 158 -4.04 -8.58 -14.36
C GLU A 158 -5.24 -9.24 -13.67
N ASP A 159 -5.53 -10.49 -14.01
CA ASP A 159 -6.71 -11.21 -13.53
C ASP A 159 -6.56 -11.78 -12.11
N ASP A 160 -5.34 -12.20 -11.69
CA ASP A 160 -5.12 -12.91 -10.43
C ASP A 160 -3.89 -12.39 -9.64
N ARG A 161 -4.15 -11.94 -8.39
CA ARG A 161 -3.14 -11.44 -7.45
C ARG A 161 -2.09 -12.48 -7.06
N ASP A 162 -2.48 -13.73 -6.81
CA ASP A 162 -1.57 -14.82 -6.45
C ASP A 162 -0.64 -15.16 -7.62
N LEU A 163 -1.16 -15.15 -8.85
CA LEU A 163 -0.38 -15.37 -10.07
C LEU A 163 0.57 -14.20 -10.35
N CYS A 164 0.13 -12.95 -10.16
CA CYS A 164 1.02 -11.79 -10.18
C CYS A 164 2.14 -11.92 -9.14
N TYR A 165 1.82 -12.39 -7.93
CA TYR A 165 2.80 -12.61 -6.88
C TYR A 165 3.82 -13.69 -7.24
N LYS A 166 3.43 -14.74 -7.99
CA LYS A 166 4.38 -15.72 -8.54
C LYS A 166 5.38 -15.08 -9.49
N ILE A 167 4.93 -14.26 -10.44
CA ILE A 167 5.83 -13.54 -11.37
C ILE A 167 6.80 -12.67 -10.58
N ALA A 168 6.31 -11.98 -9.54
CA ALA A 168 7.15 -11.16 -8.68
C ALA A 168 8.24 -11.95 -7.94
N GLN A 169 8.06 -13.25 -7.71
CA GLN A 169 9.03 -14.15 -7.07
C GLN A 169 10.11 -14.69 -8.01
N LEU A 170 10.12 -14.31 -9.29
CA LEU A 170 11.10 -14.76 -10.29
C LEU A 170 12.15 -13.66 -10.55
N PRO A 171 13.19 -13.53 -9.69
CA PRO A 171 14.11 -12.40 -9.75
C PRO A 171 14.94 -12.35 -11.04
N GLU A 172 15.29 -13.50 -11.61
CA GLU A 172 16.06 -13.56 -12.87
C GLU A 172 15.26 -13.01 -14.05
N PHE A 173 13.95 -13.27 -14.08
CA PHE A 173 13.07 -12.75 -15.11
C PHE A 173 12.87 -11.24 -14.98
N LEU A 174 12.54 -10.75 -13.78
CA LEU A 174 12.40 -9.31 -13.53
C LEU A 174 13.69 -8.55 -13.82
N LYS A 175 14.84 -9.13 -13.47
CA LYS A 175 16.16 -8.59 -13.78
C LYS A 175 16.40 -8.53 -15.29
N ALA A 176 16.12 -9.61 -16.03
CA ALA A 176 16.27 -9.64 -17.48
C ALA A 176 15.35 -8.62 -18.18
N ALA A 177 14.10 -8.49 -17.72
CA ALA A 177 13.15 -7.49 -18.21
C ALA A 177 13.68 -6.06 -18.01
N SER A 178 14.10 -5.72 -16.78
CA SER A 178 14.66 -4.42 -16.42
C SER A 178 15.95 -4.10 -17.20
N GLU A 179 16.90 -5.04 -17.24
CA GLU A 179 18.15 -4.88 -17.99
C GLU A 179 17.90 -4.70 -19.49
N LYS A 180 16.92 -5.42 -20.06
CA LYS A 180 16.62 -5.31 -21.49
C LYS A 180 15.99 -3.97 -21.83
N LEU A 181 15.04 -3.48 -21.05
CA LEU A 181 14.51 -2.11 -21.20
C LEU A 181 15.65 -1.09 -21.19
N GLY A 182 16.60 -1.21 -20.25
CA GLY A 182 17.79 -0.35 -20.23
C GLY A 182 18.64 -0.41 -21.50
N GLN A 183 18.84 -1.60 -22.08
CA GLN A 183 19.59 -1.81 -23.33
C GLN A 183 18.85 -1.24 -24.56
N TRP A 184 17.52 -1.38 -24.57
CA TRP A 184 16.65 -0.98 -25.67
C TRP A 184 16.26 0.49 -25.67
N ARG A 185 16.58 1.24 -24.60
CA ARG A 185 16.28 2.66 -24.46
C ARG A 185 16.79 3.52 -25.61
N GLU A 186 18.11 3.55 -25.86
CA GLU A 186 18.68 4.47 -26.86
C GLU A 186 18.17 4.17 -28.28
N PRO A 187 18.12 2.91 -28.74
CA PRO A 187 17.56 2.61 -30.06
C PRO A 187 16.08 2.94 -30.18
N TYR A 188 15.30 2.74 -29.12
CA TYR A 188 13.88 3.10 -29.08
C TYR A 188 13.69 4.63 -29.18
N PHE A 189 14.47 5.41 -28.41
CA PHE A 189 14.36 6.88 -28.40
C PHE A 189 14.88 7.53 -29.69
N SER A 190 15.78 6.86 -30.40
CA SER A 190 16.38 7.38 -31.63
C SER A 190 15.52 7.20 -32.88
N ARG A 191 14.35 6.56 -32.76
CA ARG A 191 13.48 6.28 -33.91
C ARG A 191 12.71 7.51 -34.37
N ARG A 192 12.46 7.56 -35.68
CA ARG A 192 11.71 8.62 -36.37
C ARG A 192 10.45 8.10 -37.07
N SER A 193 10.09 6.82 -36.84
CA SER A 193 9.02 6.13 -37.57
C SER A 193 7.68 6.36 -36.89
N GLU A 194 6.64 6.62 -37.68
CA GLU A 194 5.24 6.69 -37.22
C GLU A 194 4.59 5.30 -37.06
N GLN A 195 5.24 4.22 -37.53
CA GLN A 195 4.72 2.86 -37.42
C GLN A 195 5.46 2.05 -36.34
N LEU A 196 4.67 1.48 -35.43
CA LEU A 196 5.12 0.52 -34.42
C LEU A 196 5.55 -0.80 -35.07
N THR A 197 6.79 -1.20 -34.82
CA THR A 197 7.33 -2.53 -35.12
C THR A 197 6.99 -3.52 -34.01
N GLU A 198 7.03 -4.82 -34.31
CA GLU A 198 6.77 -5.88 -33.32
C GLU A 198 7.67 -5.79 -32.07
N GLY A 199 8.89 -5.27 -32.21
CA GLY A 199 9.81 -5.04 -31.08
C GLY A 199 9.39 -3.92 -30.12
N GLU A 200 8.61 -2.93 -30.59
CA GLU A 200 8.12 -1.84 -29.73
C GLU A 200 6.95 -2.29 -28.86
N GLY A 201 6.10 -3.18 -29.38
CA GLY A 201 5.06 -3.84 -28.57
C GLY A 201 5.66 -4.62 -27.40
N ILE A 202 6.88 -5.15 -27.51
CA ILE A 202 7.56 -5.82 -26.40
C ILE A 202 7.94 -4.81 -25.30
N ILE A 203 8.35 -3.59 -25.63
CA ILE A 203 8.63 -2.55 -24.63
C ILE A 203 7.37 -2.24 -23.83
N GLU A 204 6.23 -2.08 -24.50
CA GLU A 204 4.94 -1.86 -23.85
C GLU A 204 4.58 -3.01 -22.90
N LEU A 205 4.67 -4.26 -23.37
CA LEU A 205 4.40 -5.45 -22.56
C LEU A 205 5.31 -5.53 -21.33
N LEU A 206 6.61 -5.24 -21.47
CA LEU A 206 7.55 -5.24 -20.34
C LEU A 206 7.22 -4.12 -19.34
N CYS A 207 6.94 -2.90 -19.82
CA CYS A 207 6.54 -1.79 -18.96
C CYS A 207 5.20 -2.06 -18.26
N ARG A 208 4.22 -2.63 -18.96
CA ARG A 208 2.92 -3.05 -18.41
C ARG A 208 3.08 -4.12 -17.34
N LEU A 209 3.89 -5.14 -17.61
CA LEU A 209 4.16 -6.20 -16.63
C LEU A 209 4.82 -5.66 -15.36
N LEU A 210 5.82 -4.78 -15.50
CA LEU A 210 6.44 -4.11 -14.35
C LEU A 210 5.41 -3.27 -13.58
N TYR A 211 4.54 -2.53 -14.27
CA TYR A 211 3.46 -1.78 -13.64
C TYR A 211 2.52 -2.69 -12.83
N ILE A 212 1.98 -3.75 -13.43
CA ILE A 212 1.08 -4.70 -12.76
C ILE A 212 1.74 -5.27 -11.50
N VAL A 213 3.02 -5.67 -11.58
CA VAL A 213 3.73 -6.18 -10.41
C VAL A 213 3.84 -5.13 -9.31
N THR A 214 4.01 -3.84 -9.64
CA THR A 214 4.05 -2.74 -8.66
C THR A 214 2.69 -2.35 -8.09
N MET A 215 1.58 -2.84 -8.65
CA MET A 215 0.25 -2.58 -8.11
C MET A 215 0.05 -3.17 -6.72
N PHE A 216 0.85 -4.20 -6.39
CA PHE A 216 0.88 -4.88 -5.10
C PHE A 216 2.17 -4.55 -4.36
N GLU A 217 2.03 -3.97 -3.19
CA GLU A 217 3.17 -3.29 -2.58
C GLU A 217 4.17 -4.26 -1.95
N GLU A 218 3.78 -5.50 -1.68
CA GLU A 218 4.71 -6.54 -1.22
C GLU A 218 5.80 -6.82 -2.28
N ASN A 219 5.58 -6.40 -3.52
CA ASN A 219 6.50 -6.57 -4.64
C ASN A 219 7.41 -5.35 -4.87
N ILE A 220 7.14 -4.20 -4.27
CA ILE A 220 7.89 -2.95 -4.53
C ILE A 220 9.40 -3.16 -4.30
N GLN A 221 9.79 -3.80 -3.19
CA GLN A 221 11.22 -4.00 -2.92
C GLN A 221 11.89 -4.87 -4.00
N ARG A 222 11.20 -5.91 -4.50
CA ARG A 222 11.74 -6.78 -5.55
C ARG A 222 11.96 -6.02 -6.86
N ILE A 223 11.03 -5.14 -7.22
CA ILE A 223 11.14 -4.27 -8.39
C ILE A 223 12.25 -3.23 -8.21
N ARG A 224 12.46 -2.71 -7.00
CA ARG A 224 13.58 -1.81 -6.69
C ARG A 224 14.93 -2.52 -6.79
N ASP A 225 15.02 -3.77 -6.33
CA ASP A 225 16.26 -4.56 -6.35
C ASP A 225 16.78 -4.82 -7.77
N VAL A 226 15.90 -4.82 -8.79
CA VAL A 226 16.26 -4.94 -10.22
C VAL A 226 16.55 -3.60 -10.89
N LYS A 227 16.79 -2.53 -10.11
CA LYS A 227 17.13 -1.18 -10.59
C LYS A 227 16.08 -0.53 -11.49
N CYS A 228 14.81 -0.89 -11.29
CA CYS A 228 13.71 -0.41 -12.13
C CYS A 228 13.59 1.12 -12.16
N ILE A 229 13.90 1.83 -11.06
CA ILE A 229 13.90 3.31 -11.02
C ILE A 229 14.87 3.89 -12.05
N GLU A 230 16.11 3.40 -12.09
CA GLU A 230 17.15 3.87 -13.03
C GLU A 230 16.75 3.61 -14.48
N VAL A 231 16.10 2.47 -14.73
CA VAL A 231 15.67 2.04 -16.06
C VAL A 231 14.44 2.79 -16.54
N MET A 232 13.43 3.00 -15.68
CA MET A 232 12.15 3.60 -16.07
C MET A 232 12.20 5.13 -16.13
N THR A 233 13.02 5.79 -15.30
CA THR A 233 13.09 7.27 -15.25
C THR A 233 13.28 7.93 -16.63
N PRO A 234 14.20 7.46 -17.51
CA PRO A 234 14.34 8.03 -18.85
C PRO A 234 13.07 7.93 -19.72
N TYR A 235 12.27 6.87 -19.56
CA TYR A 235 11.05 6.66 -20.36
C TYR A 235 9.96 7.70 -20.12
N LEU A 236 10.05 8.52 -19.05
CA LEU A 236 9.19 9.69 -18.88
C LEU A 236 9.32 10.72 -20.03
N ASN A 237 10.44 10.69 -20.75
CA ASN A 237 10.79 11.62 -21.82
C ASN A 237 10.82 10.97 -23.21
N CYS A 238 10.31 9.76 -23.39
CA CYS A 238 10.15 9.17 -24.73
C CYS A 238 8.97 9.83 -25.47
N ASP A 239 8.85 9.58 -26.77
CA ASP A 239 7.80 10.20 -27.61
C ASP A 239 6.41 9.55 -27.43
N ASP A 240 6.36 8.32 -26.91
CA ASP A 240 5.13 7.54 -26.74
C ASP A 240 4.44 7.82 -25.41
N ASN A 241 3.26 8.45 -25.46
CA ASN A 241 2.53 8.81 -24.23
C ASN A 241 2.03 7.61 -23.41
N GLY A 242 1.76 6.47 -24.03
CA GLY A 242 1.38 5.23 -23.33
C GLY A 242 2.55 4.72 -22.48
N ILE A 243 3.74 4.65 -23.07
CA ILE A 243 4.97 4.25 -22.35
C ILE A 243 5.36 5.27 -21.28
N ARG A 244 5.21 6.57 -21.55
CA ARG A 244 5.44 7.62 -20.53
C ARG A 244 4.49 7.46 -19.34
N LEU A 245 3.23 7.15 -19.59
CA LEU A 245 2.24 6.95 -18.53
C LEU A 245 2.53 5.69 -17.72
N LEU A 246 2.88 4.58 -18.38
CA LEU A 246 3.35 3.36 -17.70
C LEU A 246 4.59 3.65 -16.84
N SER A 247 5.55 4.41 -17.35
CA SER A 247 6.74 4.82 -16.60
C SER A 247 6.37 5.67 -15.38
N LEU A 248 5.50 6.67 -15.55
CA LEU A 248 5.02 7.50 -14.44
C LEU A 248 4.30 6.65 -13.37
N ALA A 249 3.47 5.69 -13.80
CA ALA A 249 2.74 4.80 -12.90
C ALA A 249 3.69 3.90 -12.10
N VAL A 250 4.65 3.24 -12.76
CA VAL A 250 5.68 2.41 -12.10
C VAL A 250 6.48 3.24 -11.10
N LEU A 251 7.00 4.40 -11.53
CA LEU A 251 7.83 5.26 -10.68
C LEU A 251 7.05 5.79 -9.48
N SER A 252 5.78 6.18 -9.66
CA SER A 252 4.93 6.68 -8.58
C SER A 252 4.60 5.60 -7.55
N ASN A 253 4.44 4.34 -7.99
CA ASN A 253 4.23 3.21 -7.09
C ASN A 253 5.48 2.87 -6.27
N ILE A 254 6.66 2.86 -6.89
CA ILE A 254 7.89 2.39 -6.21
C ILE A 254 8.63 3.48 -5.44
N ALA A 255 8.41 4.76 -5.73
CA ALA A 255 9.10 5.88 -5.10
C ALA A 255 8.71 6.06 -3.61
N ASN A 256 9.73 6.20 -2.76
CA ASN A 256 9.53 6.56 -1.35
C ASN A 256 9.18 8.06 -1.18
N ALA A 257 8.87 8.49 0.05
CA ALA A 257 8.39 9.85 0.31
C ALA A 257 9.37 10.97 -0.12
N PRO A 258 10.70 10.85 0.08
CA PRO A 258 11.65 11.80 -0.54
C PRO A 258 11.69 11.73 -2.07
N GLU A 259 11.76 10.52 -2.64
CA GLU A 259 11.90 10.32 -4.09
C GLU A 259 10.68 10.84 -4.87
N ILE A 260 9.46 10.61 -4.36
CA ILE A 260 8.23 11.06 -5.02
C ILE A 260 8.18 12.58 -5.15
N GLN A 261 8.73 13.34 -4.19
CA GLN A 261 8.83 14.81 -4.28
C GLN A 261 9.84 15.25 -5.33
N THR A 262 10.87 14.44 -5.59
CA THR A 262 11.89 14.72 -6.62
C THR A 262 11.51 14.25 -8.02
N LEU A 263 10.43 13.45 -8.14
CA LEU A 263 9.93 12.97 -9.42
C LEU A 263 9.42 14.16 -10.23
N LYS A 264 10.25 14.63 -11.18
CA LYS A 264 9.88 15.71 -12.10
C LYS A 264 8.92 15.16 -13.13
N SER A 265 7.63 15.13 -12.80
CA SER A 265 6.61 14.89 -13.82
C SER A 265 6.56 16.10 -14.75
N ASN A 266 6.59 15.85 -16.05
CA ASN A 266 6.43 16.89 -17.04
C ASN A 266 4.94 17.29 -17.13
N ASP A 267 4.65 18.57 -17.33
CA ASP A 267 3.27 19.10 -17.36
C ASP A 267 2.40 18.38 -18.40
N ASP A 268 3.00 18.05 -19.54
CA ASP A 268 2.37 17.36 -20.65
C ASP A 268 1.93 15.92 -20.31
N ILE A 269 2.70 15.17 -19.51
CA ILE A 269 2.30 13.81 -19.08
C ILE A 269 1.18 13.85 -18.05
N ILE A 270 1.14 14.87 -17.18
CA ILE A 270 -0.01 15.09 -16.27
C ILE A 270 -1.25 15.43 -17.08
N LYS A 271 -1.14 16.29 -18.08
CA LYS A 271 -2.23 16.60 -19.01
C LYS A 271 -2.73 15.35 -19.75
N TYR A 272 -1.81 14.49 -20.21
CA TYR A 272 -2.15 13.22 -20.85
C TYR A 272 -2.87 12.27 -19.88
N LEU A 273 -2.42 12.15 -18.63
CA LEU A 273 -3.11 11.36 -17.60
C LEU A 273 -4.54 11.84 -17.38
N VAL A 274 -4.77 13.15 -17.25
CA VAL A 274 -6.13 13.70 -17.09
C VAL A 274 -7.00 13.43 -18.34
N TRP A 275 -6.41 13.53 -19.53
CA TRP A 275 -7.09 13.16 -20.77
C TRP A 275 -7.44 11.66 -20.80
N ALA A 276 -6.52 10.78 -20.41
CA ALA A 276 -6.75 9.33 -20.33
C ALA A 276 -7.90 9.00 -19.37
N VAL A 277 -7.95 9.62 -18.18
CA VAL A 277 -9.09 9.49 -17.25
C VAL A 277 -10.40 9.91 -17.92
N SER A 278 -10.41 11.03 -18.64
CA SER A 278 -11.61 11.49 -19.36
C SER A 278 -12.04 10.53 -20.46
N MET A 279 -11.09 9.85 -21.11
CA MET A 279 -11.40 8.89 -22.15
C MET A 279 -11.93 7.58 -21.57
N ALA A 280 -11.32 7.08 -20.50
CA ALA A 280 -11.78 5.91 -19.76
C ALA A 280 -13.20 6.10 -19.20
N LEU A 281 -13.54 7.32 -18.76
CA LEU A 281 -14.88 7.65 -18.28
C LEU A 281 -15.95 7.64 -19.40
N LYS A 282 -15.55 7.91 -20.65
CA LYS A 282 -16.46 8.03 -21.81
C LYS A 282 -16.59 6.73 -22.60
N THR A 283 -15.73 5.74 -22.35
CA THR A 283 -15.80 4.47 -23.08
C THR A 283 -16.98 3.64 -22.57
N GLU A 284 -17.61 2.90 -23.48
CA GLU A 284 -18.63 1.91 -23.13
C GLU A 284 -17.99 0.56 -22.72
N CYS A 285 -16.66 0.44 -22.87
CA CYS A 285 -15.89 -0.75 -22.48
C CYS A 285 -15.29 -0.57 -21.09
N GLU A 286 -15.04 -1.67 -20.37
CA GLU A 286 -14.40 -1.65 -19.04
C GLU A 286 -12.95 -1.13 -19.06
N VAL A 287 -12.29 -1.26 -20.21
CA VAL A 287 -10.91 -0.83 -20.43
C VAL A 287 -10.88 0.14 -21.61
N TRP A 288 -10.21 1.28 -21.43
CA TRP A 288 -9.83 2.18 -22.51
C TRP A 288 -8.34 1.99 -22.79
N ASP A 289 -8.00 1.67 -24.04
CA ASP A 289 -6.64 1.29 -24.44
C ASP A 289 -6.16 0.06 -23.63
N ILE A 290 -5.22 0.25 -22.70
CA ILE A 290 -4.74 -0.77 -21.75
C ILE A 290 -5.12 -0.45 -20.30
N TRP A 291 -6.00 0.53 -20.07
CA TRP A 291 -6.27 1.09 -18.74
C TRP A 291 -7.74 0.96 -18.33
N SER A 292 -7.96 0.37 -17.16
CA SER A 292 -9.24 0.52 -16.45
C SER A 292 -9.36 1.89 -15.78
N LEU A 293 -10.60 2.31 -15.51
CA LEU A 293 -10.87 3.56 -14.80
C LEU A 293 -10.30 3.54 -13.36
N THR A 294 -10.40 2.39 -12.69
CA THR A 294 -9.80 2.14 -11.37
C THR A 294 -8.28 2.34 -11.38
N GLU A 295 -7.58 1.80 -12.37
CA GLU A 295 -6.12 1.96 -12.49
C GLU A 295 -5.73 3.42 -12.71
N LEU A 296 -6.43 4.13 -13.58
CA LEU A 296 -6.14 5.55 -13.84
C LEU A 296 -6.41 6.41 -12.59
N ALA A 297 -7.50 6.14 -11.87
CA ALA A 297 -7.77 6.79 -10.58
C ALA A 297 -6.66 6.50 -9.57
N LYS A 298 -6.19 5.25 -9.48
CA LYS A 298 -5.05 4.88 -8.62
C LYS A 298 -3.76 5.59 -9.04
N ILE A 299 -3.48 5.75 -10.33
CA ILE A 299 -2.33 6.52 -10.81
C ILE A 299 -2.45 7.98 -10.38
N VAL A 300 -3.63 8.60 -10.52
CA VAL A 300 -3.89 9.97 -10.03
C VAL A 300 -3.62 10.05 -8.53
N LYS A 301 -4.12 9.11 -7.72
CA LYS A 301 -3.86 9.03 -6.28
C LYS A 301 -2.36 9.04 -5.97
N GLN A 302 -1.58 8.21 -6.66
CA GLN A 302 -0.14 8.07 -6.42
C GLN A 302 0.64 9.30 -6.88
N VAL A 303 0.30 9.85 -8.04
CA VAL A 303 0.92 11.06 -8.59
C VAL A 303 0.62 12.28 -7.72
N ALA A 304 -0.57 12.36 -7.11
CA ALA A 304 -0.99 13.41 -6.18
C ALA A 304 -0.25 13.39 -4.82
N ARG A 305 0.65 12.42 -4.57
CA ARG A 305 1.57 12.47 -3.41
C ARG A 305 2.65 13.55 -3.55
N ASN A 306 2.95 13.97 -4.78
CA ASN A 306 3.89 15.05 -5.07
C ASN A 306 3.19 16.42 -5.05
N ASP A 307 3.76 17.39 -4.32
CA ASP A 307 3.13 18.70 -4.12
C ASP A 307 2.96 19.50 -5.42
N THR A 308 3.93 19.42 -6.34
CA THR A 308 3.86 20.12 -7.64
C THR A 308 2.79 19.49 -8.53
N ASN A 309 2.69 18.16 -8.54
CA ASN A 309 1.73 17.44 -9.37
C ASN A 309 0.28 17.70 -8.93
N ARG A 310 0.01 17.94 -7.64
CA ARG A 310 -1.35 18.32 -7.18
C ARG A 310 -1.87 19.55 -7.91
N GLY A 311 -1.04 20.60 -7.97
CA GLY A 311 -1.39 21.84 -8.68
C GLY A 311 -1.67 21.61 -10.17
N LEU A 312 -0.82 20.82 -10.84
CA LEU A 312 -0.99 20.49 -12.27
C LEU A 312 -2.25 19.65 -12.53
N LEU A 313 -2.53 18.66 -11.69
CA LEU A 313 -3.72 17.81 -11.79
C LEU A 313 -5.00 18.64 -11.67
N VAL A 314 -5.06 19.57 -10.72
CA VAL A 314 -6.20 20.48 -10.54
C VAL A 314 -6.31 21.45 -11.71
N GLN A 315 -5.19 22.03 -12.16
CA GLN A 315 -5.13 22.94 -13.31
C GLN A 315 -5.66 22.29 -14.59
N HIS A 316 -5.31 21.03 -14.86
CA HIS A 316 -5.76 20.29 -16.05
C HIS A 316 -7.17 19.71 -15.91
N GLY A 317 -7.83 19.87 -14.76
CA GLY A 317 -9.24 19.55 -14.58
C GLY A 317 -9.52 18.10 -14.17
N VAL A 318 -8.64 17.46 -13.40
CA VAL A 318 -8.89 16.09 -12.91
C VAL A 318 -10.05 16.02 -11.92
N VAL A 319 -10.29 17.09 -11.16
CA VAL A 319 -11.28 17.14 -10.06
C VAL A 319 -12.70 16.80 -10.51
N PRO A 320 -13.29 17.44 -11.53
CA PRO A 320 -14.63 17.07 -12.00
C PRO A 320 -14.71 15.61 -12.48
N LEU A 321 -13.64 15.07 -13.08
CA LEU A 321 -13.60 13.66 -13.49
C LEU A 321 -13.63 12.73 -12.27
N LEU A 322 -12.82 13.00 -11.24
CA LEU A 322 -12.81 12.21 -10.01
C LEU A 322 -14.15 12.28 -9.27
N VAL A 323 -14.84 13.44 -9.30
CA VAL A 323 -16.18 13.55 -8.73
C VAL A 323 -17.18 12.68 -9.49
N GLU A 324 -17.10 12.67 -10.82
CA GLU A 324 -17.97 11.82 -11.65
C GLU A 324 -17.72 10.34 -11.40
N ILE A 325 -16.45 9.92 -11.30
CA ILE A 325 -16.06 8.56 -10.89
C ILE A 325 -16.60 8.23 -9.50
N ALA A 326 -16.44 9.13 -8.53
CA ALA A 326 -16.94 8.93 -7.17
C ALA A 326 -18.48 8.86 -7.10
N GLU A 327 -19.19 9.54 -7.99
CA GLU A 327 -20.65 9.56 -8.00
C GLU A 327 -21.26 8.31 -8.66
N GLN A 328 -20.65 7.83 -9.74
CA GLN A 328 -21.24 6.83 -10.66
C GLN A 328 -20.48 5.50 -10.69
N GLY A 329 -19.21 5.49 -10.27
CA GLY A 329 -18.35 4.32 -10.37
C GLY A 329 -18.72 3.21 -9.40
N GLU A 330 -18.12 2.04 -9.61
CA GLU A 330 -18.20 0.90 -8.71
C GLU A 330 -17.39 1.13 -7.42
N THR A 331 -17.49 0.23 -6.44
CA THR A 331 -16.88 0.41 -5.11
C THR A 331 -15.38 0.73 -5.17
N ASP A 332 -14.62 0.02 -6.00
CA ASP A 332 -13.17 0.21 -6.13
C ASP A 332 -12.83 1.53 -6.84
N GLU A 333 -13.60 1.90 -7.87
CA GLU A 333 -13.47 3.18 -8.57
C GLU A 333 -13.78 4.35 -7.64
N GLN A 334 -14.87 4.26 -6.87
CA GLN A 334 -15.25 5.25 -5.86
C GLN A 334 -14.16 5.40 -4.81
N TYR A 335 -13.61 4.29 -4.32
CA TYR A 335 -12.56 4.31 -3.32
C TYR A 335 -11.30 5.03 -3.83
N GLU A 336 -10.82 4.67 -5.02
CA GLU A 336 -9.62 5.29 -5.61
C GLU A 336 -9.85 6.76 -5.98
N ALA A 337 -11.05 7.11 -6.44
CA ALA A 337 -11.42 8.49 -6.73
C ALA A 337 -11.45 9.36 -5.45
N VAL A 338 -12.05 8.86 -4.36
CA VAL A 338 -12.10 9.60 -3.10
C VAL A 338 -10.71 9.71 -2.45
N CYS A 339 -9.88 8.66 -2.51
CA CYS A 339 -8.48 8.75 -2.09
C CYS A 339 -7.71 9.83 -2.88
N SER A 340 -7.92 9.87 -4.20
CA SER A 340 -7.32 10.89 -5.07
C SER A 340 -7.77 12.30 -4.68
N LEU A 341 -9.07 12.50 -4.47
CA LEU A 341 -9.64 13.77 -4.00
C LEU A 341 -9.05 14.17 -2.65
N SER A 342 -8.93 13.23 -1.71
CA SER A 342 -8.34 13.48 -0.39
C SER A 342 -6.89 13.98 -0.50
N ASN A 343 -6.06 13.34 -1.34
CA ASN A 343 -4.68 13.77 -1.55
C ASN A 343 -4.58 15.18 -2.16
N LEU A 344 -5.50 15.54 -3.07
CA LEU A 344 -5.54 16.88 -3.67
C LEU A 344 -5.94 17.96 -2.65
N LEU A 345 -6.77 17.61 -1.66
CA LEU A 345 -7.21 18.53 -0.60
C LEU A 345 -6.11 18.91 0.40
N LEU A 346 -4.99 18.19 0.41
CA LEU A 346 -3.83 18.50 1.26
C LEU A 346 -3.11 19.78 0.82
N ASP A 347 -3.21 20.16 -0.46
CA ASP A 347 -2.63 21.41 -0.96
C ASP A 347 -3.57 22.60 -0.70
N LYS A 348 -3.06 23.65 -0.03
CA LYS A 348 -3.86 24.82 0.34
C LYS A 348 -4.43 25.57 -0.87
N HIS A 349 -3.65 25.69 -1.95
CA HIS A 349 -4.08 26.42 -3.14
C HIS A 349 -5.16 25.65 -3.91
N SER A 350 -4.92 24.37 -4.16
CA SER A 350 -5.87 23.43 -4.75
C SER A 350 -7.17 23.34 -3.96
N LYS A 351 -7.08 23.27 -2.62
CA LYS A 351 -8.24 23.25 -1.72
C LYS A 351 -9.13 24.48 -1.88
N SER A 352 -8.56 25.69 -1.91
CA SER A 352 -9.35 26.92 -2.14
C SER A 352 -10.08 26.87 -3.47
N GLN A 353 -9.38 26.51 -4.55
CA GLN A 353 -9.99 26.37 -5.87
C GLN A 353 -11.11 25.31 -5.87
N MET A 354 -10.90 24.16 -5.24
CA MET A 354 -11.87 23.07 -5.14
C MET A 354 -13.13 23.45 -4.34
N ILE A 355 -12.99 24.21 -3.25
CA ILE A 355 -14.11 24.65 -2.41
C ILE A 355 -14.88 25.81 -3.07
N GLU A 356 -14.17 26.79 -3.63
CA GLU A 356 -14.78 27.95 -4.28
C GLU A 356 -15.55 27.55 -5.55
N THR A 357 -15.12 26.47 -6.19
CA THR A 357 -15.73 25.95 -7.40
C THR A 357 -16.97 25.10 -7.08
N LYS A 358 -18.05 25.79 -6.67
CA LYS A 358 -19.32 25.18 -6.25
C LYS A 358 -19.94 24.19 -7.25
N HIS A 359 -19.62 24.30 -8.54
CA HIS A 359 -20.17 23.41 -9.56
C HIS A 359 -19.57 21.99 -9.56
N TRP A 360 -18.43 21.76 -8.90
CA TRP A 360 -17.84 20.43 -8.77
C TRP A 360 -18.49 19.56 -7.71
N LYS A 361 -19.41 20.09 -6.87
CA LYS A 361 -20.22 19.30 -5.91
C LYS A 361 -19.44 18.36 -4.98
N ILE A 362 -18.16 18.65 -4.72
CA ILE A 362 -17.26 17.77 -3.97
C ILE A 362 -17.83 17.44 -2.59
N ILE A 363 -18.29 18.45 -1.85
CA ILE A 363 -18.88 18.27 -0.52
C ILE A 363 -20.13 17.37 -0.59
N GLU A 364 -21.03 17.62 -1.55
CA GLU A 364 -22.27 16.86 -1.72
C GLU A 364 -21.99 15.37 -1.99
N ILE A 365 -21.03 15.08 -2.86
CA ILE A 365 -20.64 13.70 -3.18
C ILE A 365 -19.95 13.02 -2.00
N LEU A 366 -19.03 13.71 -1.32
CA LEU A 366 -18.37 13.15 -0.14
C LEU A 366 -19.37 12.91 1.02
N GLU A 367 -20.36 13.78 1.22
CA GLU A 367 -21.43 13.58 2.23
C GLU A 367 -22.34 12.40 1.89
N LYS A 368 -22.63 12.20 0.60
CA LYS A 368 -23.36 11.03 0.10
C LYS A 368 -22.56 9.75 0.36
N LEU A 369 -21.29 9.72 -0.03
CA LEU A 369 -20.42 8.55 0.11
C LEU A 369 -20.01 8.28 1.56
N ALA A 370 -19.98 9.28 2.44
CA ALA A 370 -19.82 9.11 3.89
C ALA A 370 -20.99 8.35 4.55
N LYS A 371 -22.06 8.08 3.79
CA LYS A 371 -23.19 7.22 4.17
C LYS A 371 -23.26 5.94 3.30
N SER A 372 -22.23 5.68 2.49
CA SER A 372 -22.14 4.47 1.66
C SER A 372 -22.28 3.21 2.53
N PRO A 373 -22.94 2.14 2.04
CA PRO A 373 -22.94 0.84 2.70
C PRO A 373 -21.55 0.19 2.71
N GLU A 374 -20.67 0.58 1.78
CA GLU A 374 -19.31 0.07 1.68
C GLU A 374 -18.40 0.79 2.67
N GLU A 375 -17.93 0.05 3.69
CA GLU A 375 -17.17 0.60 4.82
C GLU A 375 -15.90 1.34 4.38
N ALA A 376 -15.18 0.81 3.39
CA ALA A 376 -13.96 1.42 2.86
C ALA A 376 -14.22 2.80 2.25
N VAL A 377 -15.21 2.91 1.35
CA VAL A 377 -15.63 4.17 0.71
C VAL A 377 -16.20 5.14 1.74
N GLN A 378 -16.96 4.62 2.71
CA GLN A 378 -17.53 5.41 3.79
C GLN A 378 -16.45 6.09 4.64
N ASN A 379 -15.43 5.34 5.05
CA ASN A 379 -14.37 5.83 5.93
C ASN A 379 -13.50 6.88 5.23
N ILE A 380 -13.06 6.62 4.00
CA ILE A 380 -12.23 7.59 3.26
C ILE A 380 -13.02 8.87 2.93
N SER A 381 -14.33 8.76 2.67
CA SER A 381 -15.18 9.94 2.44
C SER A 381 -15.33 10.80 3.70
N LYS A 382 -15.44 10.18 4.88
CA LYS A 382 -15.45 10.89 6.16
C LYS A 382 -14.11 11.59 6.43
N GLU A 383 -12.99 10.94 6.11
CA GLU A 383 -11.65 11.54 6.24
C GLU A 383 -11.48 12.75 5.31
N ALA A 384 -11.89 12.63 4.06
CA ALA A 384 -11.87 13.73 3.09
C ALA A 384 -12.74 14.92 3.53
N LEU A 385 -13.94 14.64 4.09
CA LEU A 385 -14.79 15.68 4.71
C LEU A 385 -14.12 16.34 5.91
N CYS A 386 -13.47 15.58 6.79
CA CYS A 386 -12.75 16.15 7.94
C CYS A 386 -11.66 17.11 7.46
N THR A 387 -10.89 16.69 6.45
CA THR A 387 -9.85 17.50 5.80
C THR A 387 -10.42 18.79 5.21
N LEU A 388 -11.64 18.76 4.66
CA LEU A 388 -12.35 19.96 4.18
C LEU A 388 -12.73 20.91 5.32
N HIS A 389 -13.35 20.40 6.39
CA HIS A 389 -13.94 21.19 7.48
C HIS A 389 -12.92 21.83 8.43
N ASN A 390 -11.74 21.22 8.64
CA ASN A 390 -10.75 21.69 9.62
C ASN A 390 -10.18 23.12 9.38
N ASN A 391 -10.53 23.80 8.28
CA ASN A 391 -10.09 25.18 8.01
C ASN A 391 -11.23 26.22 7.83
N GLN A 392 -12.50 25.88 8.07
CA GLN A 392 -13.57 26.89 8.06
C GLN A 392 -13.62 27.77 9.33
N THR A 393 -12.79 27.46 10.35
CA THR A 393 -12.79 28.15 11.66
C THR A 393 -11.52 28.95 11.96
N GLN A 394 -10.78 29.41 10.93
CA GLN A 394 -9.76 30.44 11.09
C GLN A 394 -10.20 31.74 10.41
N SER A 395 -11.19 32.40 11.01
CA SER A 395 -11.36 33.84 10.80
C SER A 395 -11.81 34.50 12.10
N THR A 396 -10.88 35.26 12.68
CA THR A 396 -11.11 36.42 13.55
C THR A 396 -11.97 36.22 14.79
N GLU A 397 -11.35 35.83 15.91
CA GLU A 397 -11.47 36.50 17.22
C GLU A 397 -10.63 35.74 18.27
N CYS A 398 -10.15 36.47 19.27
CA CYS A 398 -9.29 36.03 20.38
C CYS A 398 -7.76 36.05 20.12
N LEU A 399 -7.28 37.19 19.63
CA LEU A 399 -5.98 37.75 20.02
C LEU A 399 -6.26 38.95 20.94
N GLN A 400 -6.49 38.69 22.23
CA GLN A 400 -6.28 39.59 23.38
C GLN A 400 -6.94 38.96 24.61
N GLU A 401 -6.29 39.14 25.76
CA GLU A 401 -6.56 38.49 27.06
C GLU A 401 -6.00 37.06 27.09
N ILE A 402 -4.80 36.81 27.61
CA ILE A 402 -4.45 36.87 29.03
C ILE A 402 -2.99 37.34 29.17
N THR A 403 -2.81 38.59 29.59
CA THR A 403 -1.56 39.08 30.21
C THR A 403 -1.96 39.88 31.44
N SER A 404 -2.13 39.19 32.57
CA SER A 404 -2.00 39.78 33.90
C SER A 404 -2.17 38.69 34.95
N GLU A 405 -1.17 38.61 35.83
CA GLU A 405 -1.16 37.88 37.12
C GLU A 405 -0.99 36.35 36.96
N GLU A 406 0.06 35.69 37.45
CA GLU A 406 0.78 35.88 38.71
C GLU A 406 2.27 35.54 38.56
N SER A 407 3.10 36.42 39.13
CA SER A 407 4.47 36.13 39.54
C SER A 407 4.48 35.87 41.06
N ASN A 408 4.63 34.62 41.49
CA ASN A 408 5.49 34.25 42.63
C ASN A 408 5.42 32.74 42.91
N GLY A 409 6.57 32.08 42.78
CA GLY A 409 6.71 30.67 43.12
C GLY A 409 7.88 30.01 42.39
N LYS A 410 9.10 30.54 42.56
CA LYS A 410 10.31 29.74 42.27
C LYS A 410 10.38 28.61 43.30
N GLN A 411 9.75 27.49 42.98
CA GLN A 411 10.07 26.21 43.59
C GLN A 411 11.07 25.54 42.67
N SER A 412 12.31 25.45 43.15
CA SER A 412 13.35 24.63 42.55
C SER A 412 12.84 23.19 42.48
N ILE A 413 12.49 22.74 41.28
CA ILE A 413 12.27 21.32 41.00
C ILE A 413 13.65 20.68 41.16
N SER A 414 13.82 19.94 42.26
CA SER A 414 14.96 19.07 42.46
C SER A 414 14.96 18.00 41.37
N ASP A 415 16.11 17.87 40.69
CA ASP A 415 16.41 16.76 39.80
C ASP A 415 16.41 15.44 40.59
N GLU A 416 15.23 14.85 40.83
CA GLU A 416 15.15 13.43 41.18
C GLU A 416 15.52 12.63 39.92
N GLU A 417 16.81 12.34 39.79
CA GLU A 417 17.32 11.40 38.78
C GLU A 417 16.58 10.07 38.94
N SER A 418 16.02 9.57 37.83
CA SER A 418 15.41 8.23 37.80
C SER A 418 16.39 7.20 38.34
N SER A 419 15.92 6.24 39.15
CA SER A 419 16.74 5.13 39.65
C SER A 419 17.63 4.57 38.53
N PRO A 420 18.96 4.41 38.73
CA PRO A 420 19.85 3.92 37.70
C PRO A 420 19.56 2.47 37.28
N GLU A 421 18.68 1.78 38.00
CA GLU A 421 18.37 0.36 37.82
C GLU A 421 16.96 0.09 37.29
N GLU A 422 16.15 1.13 37.05
CA GLU A 422 14.78 0.99 36.57
C GLU A 422 14.60 1.59 35.16
N ILE A 423 13.72 1.05 34.33
CA ILE A 423 13.29 1.66 33.06
C ILE A 423 11.78 1.76 33.05
N LYS A 424 11.24 2.93 32.66
CA LYS A 424 9.79 3.13 32.47
C LYS A 424 9.43 3.24 30.98
N LEU A 425 8.48 2.44 30.52
CA LEU A 425 7.92 2.52 29.17
C LEU A 425 6.42 2.80 29.23
N LEU A 426 5.99 3.86 28.56
CA LEU A 426 4.59 4.19 28.34
C LEU A 426 4.19 3.86 26.89
N SER A 427 3.02 3.26 26.67
CA SER A 427 2.40 3.13 25.35
C SER A 427 0.95 3.62 25.40
N TRP A 428 0.55 4.52 24.51
CA TRP A 428 -0.80 5.10 24.55
C TRP A 428 -1.28 5.57 23.16
N ASN A 429 -2.40 5.01 22.68
CA ASN A 429 -3.21 5.66 21.64
C ASN A 429 -3.92 6.87 22.26
N ILE A 430 -3.61 8.09 21.80
CA ILE A 430 -4.10 9.33 22.41
C ILE A 430 -5.35 9.89 21.72
N GLU A 431 -5.91 9.17 20.73
CA GLU A 431 -7.16 9.51 20.06
C GLU A 431 -7.14 10.95 19.48
N GLY A 432 -6.02 11.34 18.85
CA GLY A 432 -5.85 12.68 18.28
C GLY A 432 -6.78 12.96 17.09
N LEU A 433 -7.38 11.92 16.51
CA LEU A 433 -8.38 12.04 15.45
C LEU A 433 -9.72 12.60 15.94
N SER A 434 -9.99 12.53 17.25
CA SER A 434 -11.18 13.14 17.84
C SER A 434 -10.90 14.58 18.25
N SER A 435 -11.52 15.53 17.55
CA SER A 435 -11.39 16.97 17.83
C SER A 435 -12.11 17.41 19.12
N VAL A 436 -12.98 16.57 19.67
CA VAL A 436 -13.75 16.87 20.89
C VAL A 436 -12.81 16.99 22.09
N ASN A 437 -12.77 18.19 22.68
CA ASN A 437 -11.96 18.53 23.86
C ASN A 437 -10.47 18.17 23.69
N ILE A 438 -9.95 18.22 22.46
CA ILE A 438 -8.61 17.75 22.13
C ILE A 438 -7.52 18.48 22.93
N LYS A 439 -7.72 19.76 23.26
CA LYS A 439 -6.76 20.55 24.04
C LYS A 439 -6.68 20.09 25.49
N GLU A 440 -7.83 19.90 26.13
CA GLU A 440 -7.95 19.40 27.51
C GLU A 440 -7.39 17.98 27.61
N ARG A 441 -7.76 17.13 26.65
CA ARG A 441 -7.31 15.74 26.56
C ARG A 441 -5.80 15.63 26.37
N THR A 442 -5.26 16.34 25.39
CA THR A 442 -3.80 16.39 25.17
C THR A 442 -3.08 17.01 26.38
N GLY A 443 -3.68 18.00 27.02
CA GLY A 443 -3.19 18.59 28.26
C GLY A 443 -3.09 17.57 29.41
N ALA A 444 -4.07 16.68 29.54
CA ALA A 444 -4.04 15.60 30.54
C ALA A 444 -2.95 14.56 30.23
N VAL A 445 -2.77 14.19 28.96
CA VAL A 445 -1.67 13.31 28.52
C VAL A 445 -0.31 13.95 28.86
N ILE A 446 -0.11 15.23 28.54
CA ILE A 446 1.10 16.00 28.87
C ILE A 446 1.33 16.04 30.38
N ALA A 447 0.30 16.30 31.17
CA ALA A 447 0.39 16.35 32.63
C ALA A 447 0.85 15.00 33.20
N PHE A 448 0.31 13.89 32.69
CA PHE A 448 0.74 12.55 33.06
C PHE A 448 2.21 12.31 32.70
N ILE A 449 2.62 12.60 31.46
CA ILE A 449 4.02 12.42 31.00
C ILE A 449 5.00 13.22 31.86
N ASN A 450 4.66 14.47 32.19
CA ASN A 450 5.51 15.34 32.98
C ASN A 450 5.58 14.92 34.46
N SER A 451 4.53 14.31 34.98
CA SER A 451 4.49 13.77 36.35
C SER A 451 5.24 12.45 36.47
N GLU A 452 4.94 11.48 35.61
CA GLU A 452 5.48 10.11 35.71
C GLU A 452 6.90 9.99 35.15
N ARG A 453 7.27 10.92 34.27
CA ARG A 453 8.57 11.03 33.58
C ARG A 453 9.09 9.70 32.98
N PRO A 454 8.31 8.98 32.13
CA PRO A 454 8.76 7.72 31.52
C PRO A 454 10.08 7.87 30.74
N ASP A 455 10.88 6.82 30.61
CA ASP A 455 12.13 6.90 29.85
C ASP A 455 11.89 6.76 28.34
N VAL A 456 10.88 5.96 27.97
CA VAL A 456 10.42 5.72 26.60
C VAL A 456 8.90 5.85 26.54
N ILE A 457 8.39 6.50 25.49
CA ILE A 457 6.96 6.68 25.26
C ILE A 457 6.63 6.31 23.81
N PHE A 458 5.62 5.47 23.61
CA PHE A 458 5.04 5.12 22.31
C PHE A 458 3.65 5.74 22.21
N LEU A 459 3.45 6.68 21.29
CA LEU A 459 2.15 7.29 21.04
C LEU A 459 1.58 6.85 19.68
N GLN A 460 0.28 6.62 19.63
CA GLN A 460 -0.49 6.37 18.41
C GLN A 460 -1.61 7.41 18.27
N GLU A 461 -2.08 7.62 17.04
CA GLU A 461 -3.04 8.69 16.70
C GLU A 461 -2.57 10.08 17.11
N VAL A 462 -1.28 10.35 16.96
CA VAL A 462 -0.75 11.71 17.07
C VAL A 462 -1.08 12.45 15.78
N ILE A 463 -1.53 13.70 15.90
CA ILE A 463 -1.69 14.61 14.77
C ILE A 463 -0.76 15.82 14.95
N VAL A 464 -0.62 16.65 13.92
CA VAL A 464 0.24 17.85 13.97
C VAL A 464 -0.08 18.74 15.17
N ASP A 465 -1.35 18.98 15.47
CA ASP A 465 -1.77 19.83 16.58
C ASP A 465 -1.39 19.26 17.95
N THR A 466 -1.62 17.96 18.16
CA THR A 466 -1.29 17.31 19.45
C THR A 466 0.23 17.18 19.62
N LEU A 467 0.96 16.94 18.53
CA LEU A 467 2.43 16.97 18.50
C LEU A 467 2.97 18.37 18.87
N GLU A 468 2.38 19.44 18.34
CA GLU A 468 2.80 20.82 18.65
C GLU A 468 2.59 21.13 20.15
N MET A 469 1.48 20.67 20.73
CA MET A 469 1.24 20.79 22.18
C MET A 469 2.24 19.99 23.02
N LEU A 470 2.48 18.72 22.65
CA LEU A 470 3.42 17.83 23.32
C LEU A 470 4.84 18.41 23.26
N SER A 471 5.32 18.81 22.09
CA SER A 471 6.67 19.34 21.88
C SER A 471 6.93 20.64 22.65
N ARG A 472 5.91 21.49 22.87
CA ARG A 472 6.03 22.70 23.69
C ARG A 472 6.12 22.43 25.20
N LYS A 473 5.63 21.28 25.67
CA LYS A 473 5.42 21.03 27.12
C LYS A 473 6.19 19.83 27.67
N CYS A 474 6.64 18.92 26.82
CA CYS A 474 7.45 17.76 27.18
C CYS A 474 8.90 17.98 26.70
N LEU A 475 9.53 19.06 27.16
CA LEU A 475 10.84 19.56 26.70
C LEU A 475 12.02 18.62 27.02
N ASP A 476 11.82 17.67 27.92
CA ASP A 476 12.83 16.68 28.33
C ASP A 476 12.94 15.49 27.36
N TYR A 477 12.21 15.50 26.24
CA TYR A 477 12.13 14.38 25.31
C TYR A 477 12.53 14.77 23.89
N THR A 478 13.18 13.82 23.23
CA THR A 478 13.38 13.84 21.78
C THR A 478 12.21 13.11 21.14
N PHE A 479 11.61 13.74 20.13
CA PHE A 479 10.47 13.22 19.38
C PHE A 479 10.97 12.57 18.08
N ILE A 480 10.55 11.33 17.85
CA ILE A 480 10.84 10.61 16.62
C ILE A 480 9.48 10.27 16.02
N GLU A 481 9.13 10.95 14.94
CA GLU A 481 7.82 10.83 14.28
C GLU A 481 7.85 9.76 13.19
N SER A 482 6.72 9.09 12.92
CA SER A 482 6.65 8.05 11.89
C SER A 482 6.28 8.57 10.50
N ALA A 483 5.62 9.72 10.38
CA ALA A 483 5.26 10.35 9.11
C ALA A 483 4.70 11.77 9.36
N VAL A 484 4.51 12.55 8.28
CA VAL A 484 3.70 13.79 8.28
C VAL A 484 2.43 13.51 7.47
N GLU A 485 1.63 12.55 7.96
CA GLU A 485 0.30 12.22 7.42
C GLU A 485 -0.81 12.81 8.31
N SER A 486 -2.09 12.53 8.02
CA SER A 486 -3.23 13.02 8.80
C SER A 486 -3.16 12.63 10.28
N TYR A 487 -2.59 11.46 10.58
CA TYR A 487 -2.16 11.03 11.91
C TYR A 487 -0.98 10.04 11.79
N PHE A 488 -0.23 9.87 12.86
CA PHE A 488 0.98 9.04 12.86
C PHE A 488 1.32 8.52 14.26
N THR A 489 2.36 7.70 14.33
CA THR A 489 2.94 7.22 15.59
C THR A 489 4.17 8.05 15.96
N VAL A 490 4.44 8.18 17.25
CA VAL A 490 5.62 8.90 17.77
C VAL A 490 6.29 8.06 18.83
N ILE A 491 7.61 7.90 18.72
CA ILE A 491 8.46 7.43 19.81
C ILE A 491 9.09 8.66 20.46
N MET A 492 8.80 8.89 21.74
CA MET A 492 9.49 9.91 22.54
C MET A 492 10.51 9.23 23.45
N VAL A 493 11.71 9.79 23.51
CA VAL A 493 12.80 9.26 24.35
C VAL A 493 13.38 10.35 25.24
N LYS A 494 13.57 10.03 26.51
CA LYS A 494 14.00 11.00 27.52
C LYS A 494 15.47 11.37 27.34
N HIS A 495 15.75 12.67 27.32
CA HIS A 495 17.10 13.22 27.20
C HIS A 495 18.02 12.66 28.29
N LYS A 496 19.30 12.48 27.94
CA LYS A 496 20.38 11.96 28.81
C LYS A 496 20.20 10.51 29.30
N VAL A 497 19.00 9.96 29.30
CA VAL A 497 18.72 8.55 29.67
C VAL A 497 18.80 7.62 28.46
N VAL A 498 18.25 8.06 27.33
CA VAL A 498 18.20 7.29 26.10
C VAL A 498 19.05 7.97 25.03
N GLN A 499 19.94 7.19 24.42
CA GLN A 499 20.81 7.63 23.33
C GLN A 499 20.39 6.94 22.04
N VAL A 500 19.79 7.69 21.12
CA VAL A 500 19.36 7.17 19.81
C VAL A 500 20.55 7.03 18.89
N THR A 501 20.67 5.88 18.23
CA THR A 501 21.73 5.60 17.26
C THR A 501 21.21 5.57 15.82
N ASP A 502 20.01 5.05 15.61
CA ASP A 502 19.37 5.00 14.29
C ASP A 502 17.85 4.98 14.44
N SER A 503 17.14 5.43 13.41
CA SER A 503 15.68 5.37 13.36
C SER A 503 15.22 5.01 11.95
N LYS A 504 14.29 4.08 11.83
CA LYS A 504 13.74 3.63 10.56
C LYS A 504 12.23 3.49 10.65
N ILE A 505 11.56 4.00 9.62
CA ILE A 505 10.12 3.81 9.43
C ILE A 505 9.95 2.78 8.30
N ILE A 506 9.08 1.81 8.53
CA ILE A 506 8.73 0.80 7.55
C ILE A 506 7.23 0.91 7.31
N PRO A 507 6.77 1.44 6.17
CA PRO A 507 5.35 1.48 5.88
C PRO A 507 4.79 0.05 5.77
N PHE A 508 3.62 -0.18 6.38
CA PHE A 508 2.76 -1.28 5.97
C PHE A 508 2.03 -0.79 4.75
N THR A 509 2.66 -1.04 3.62
CA THR A 509 2.17 -0.55 2.35
C THR A 509 0.73 -1.02 2.13
N SER A 510 0.42 -2.30 2.42
CA SER A 510 -0.93 -2.89 2.31
C SER A 510 -1.99 -2.27 3.22
N SER A 511 -1.61 -1.30 4.05
CA SER A 511 -2.50 -0.56 4.91
C SER A 511 -3.35 0.43 4.11
N THR A 512 -4.64 0.44 4.41
CA THR A 512 -5.58 1.45 3.91
C THR A 512 -5.73 2.64 4.85
N GLN A 513 -4.99 2.63 5.97
CA GLN A 513 -5.12 3.56 7.09
C GLN A 513 -3.79 4.24 7.43
N GLY A 514 -2.82 4.28 6.50
CA GLY A 514 -1.52 4.95 6.71
C GLY A 514 -0.64 4.28 7.77
N ARG A 515 -0.79 2.96 8.00
CA ARG A 515 -0.10 2.28 9.10
C ARG A 515 1.38 2.05 8.80
N THR A 516 2.20 2.24 9.82
CA THR A 516 3.65 2.06 9.72
C THR A 516 4.19 1.30 10.92
N LEU A 517 5.34 0.64 10.74
CA LEU A 517 6.18 0.12 11.80
C LEU A 517 7.37 1.05 12.00
N GLN A 518 7.38 1.74 13.13
CA GLN A 518 8.48 2.60 13.52
C GLN A 518 9.51 1.80 14.33
N LYS A 519 10.79 1.99 14.04
CA LYS A 519 11.92 1.33 14.70
C LYS A 519 12.94 2.38 15.15
N VAL A 520 13.42 2.27 16.38
CA VAL A 520 14.48 3.14 16.91
C VAL A 520 15.53 2.26 17.58
N GLU A 521 16.73 2.29 17.04
CA GLU A 521 17.91 1.70 17.68
C GLU A 521 18.46 2.69 18.67
N CYS A 522 18.65 2.25 19.92
CA CYS A 522 19.12 3.14 20.97
C CYS A 522 19.88 2.38 22.06
N THR A 523 20.49 3.14 22.96
CA THR A 523 21.01 2.66 24.24
C THR A 523 20.20 3.30 25.37
N ILE A 524 19.65 2.49 26.27
CA ILE A 524 18.91 2.95 27.45
C ILE A 524 19.74 2.59 28.69
N LYS A 525 20.26 3.59 29.41
CA LYS A 525 21.11 3.36 30.61
C LYS A 525 22.27 2.37 30.35
N GLY A 526 22.85 2.39 29.15
CA GLY A 526 23.94 1.49 28.74
C GLY A 526 23.50 0.17 28.10
N LEU A 527 22.20 -0.14 28.07
CA LEU A 527 21.65 -1.35 27.44
C LEU A 527 21.31 -1.12 25.98
N SER A 528 21.81 -1.97 25.08
CA SER A 528 21.42 -1.91 23.67
C SER A 528 19.97 -2.36 23.49
N CYS A 529 19.16 -1.51 22.88
CA CYS A 529 17.74 -1.72 22.69
C CYS A 529 17.33 -1.44 21.23
N LEU A 530 16.31 -2.18 20.78
CA LEU A 530 15.51 -1.82 19.62
C LEU A 530 14.08 -1.54 20.12
N LEU A 531 13.68 -0.28 20.03
CA LEU A 531 12.33 0.17 20.30
C LEU A 531 11.51 0.06 19.02
N MET A 532 10.28 -0.44 19.12
CA MET A 532 9.37 -0.57 18.00
C MET A 532 7.97 -0.16 18.42
N THR A 533 7.30 0.63 17.58
CA THR A 533 5.87 0.91 17.75
C THR A 533 5.13 0.87 16.42
N SER A 534 3.82 0.65 16.52
CA SER A 534 2.90 0.60 15.39
C SER A 534 1.48 0.82 15.88
N HIS A 535 0.64 1.35 14.99
CA HIS A 535 -0.80 1.28 15.10
C HIS A 535 -1.31 0.31 14.01
N LEU A 536 -1.63 -0.94 14.31
CA LEU A 536 -2.03 -1.91 13.26
C LEU A 536 -3.48 -1.75 12.82
N GLU A 537 -3.79 -2.17 11.59
CA GLU A 537 -5.06 -1.95 10.89
C GLU A 537 -6.28 -2.14 11.81
N SER A 538 -7.07 -1.08 11.94
CA SER A 538 -8.25 -1.02 12.81
C SER A 538 -9.45 -1.71 12.16
N MET A 539 -10.52 -1.85 12.95
CA MET A 539 -11.79 -2.47 12.56
C MET A 539 -11.75 -3.99 12.43
N LYS A 540 -12.93 -4.58 12.58
CA LYS A 540 -13.10 -6.04 12.57
C LYS A 540 -12.87 -6.64 11.18
N THR A 541 -13.30 -5.94 10.13
CA THR A 541 -13.21 -6.32 8.72
C THR A 541 -11.77 -6.47 8.25
N ASN A 542 -10.85 -5.66 8.75
CA ASN A 542 -9.43 -5.71 8.38
C ASN A 542 -8.60 -6.74 9.15
N SER A 543 -9.21 -7.85 9.55
CA SER A 543 -8.55 -8.91 10.34
C SER A 543 -7.35 -9.54 9.63
N ASP A 544 -7.45 -9.77 8.32
CA ASP A 544 -6.38 -10.43 7.57
C ASP A 544 -5.18 -9.50 7.36
N GLU A 545 -5.43 -8.23 7.05
CA GLU A 545 -4.37 -7.21 6.96
C GLU A 545 -3.68 -7.01 8.31
N ARG A 546 -4.43 -6.84 9.41
CA ARG A 546 -3.85 -6.74 10.75
C ARG A 546 -2.97 -7.95 11.12
N LYS A 547 -3.40 -9.17 10.78
CA LYS A 547 -2.58 -10.38 10.96
C LYS A 547 -1.32 -10.35 10.08
N HIS A 548 -1.42 -9.86 8.84
CA HIS A 548 -0.28 -9.69 7.94
C HIS A 548 0.75 -8.71 8.52
N GLN A 549 0.31 -7.52 8.93
CA GLN A 549 1.15 -6.50 9.55
C GLN A 549 1.80 -7.01 10.84
N MET A 550 1.05 -7.69 11.70
CA MET A 550 1.59 -8.30 12.92
C MET A 550 2.68 -9.34 12.62
N LYS A 551 2.48 -10.23 11.64
CA LYS A 551 3.51 -11.20 11.23
C LYS A 551 4.78 -10.49 10.77
N ARG A 552 4.64 -9.43 9.97
CA ARG A 552 5.77 -8.64 9.47
C ARG A 552 6.50 -7.91 10.60
N ALA A 553 5.78 -7.34 11.55
CA ALA A 553 6.38 -6.70 12.73
C ALA A 553 7.13 -7.73 13.61
N LEU A 554 6.50 -8.88 13.90
CA LEU A 554 7.13 -9.97 14.65
C LEU A 554 8.35 -10.54 13.94
N HIS A 555 8.37 -10.57 12.60
CA HIS A 555 9.55 -10.93 11.82
C HIS A 555 10.74 -9.99 12.09
N HIS A 556 10.50 -8.69 12.27
CA HIS A 556 11.54 -7.74 12.67
C HIS A 556 12.00 -7.94 14.12
N VAL A 557 11.08 -8.28 15.04
CA VAL A 557 11.43 -8.59 16.43
C VAL A 557 12.37 -9.79 16.52
N VAL A 558 12.06 -10.88 15.81
CA VAL A 558 12.88 -12.11 15.87
C VAL A 558 14.23 -11.96 15.17
N ASN A 559 14.29 -11.23 14.05
CA ASN A 559 15.51 -11.04 13.26
C ASN A 559 16.39 -9.88 13.71
N ALA A 560 15.95 -9.09 14.69
CA ALA A 560 16.82 -8.10 15.33
C ALA A 560 18.08 -8.78 15.90
N SER A 561 19.21 -8.07 15.89
CA SER A 561 20.49 -8.56 16.44
C SER A 561 20.28 -9.21 17.81
N ARG A 562 20.93 -10.35 18.06
CA ARG A 562 20.72 -11.09 19.32
C ARG A 562 21.36 -10.41 20.53
N ASP A 563 22.17 -9.38 20.32
CA ASP A 563 22.90 -8.69 21.40
C ASP A 563 22.12 -7.52 22.01
N ARG A 564 20.84 -7.36 21.64
CA ARG A 564 19.97 -6.28 22.13
C ARG A 564 18.61 -6.76 22.60
N THR A 565 18.07 -6.06 23.58
CA THR A 565 16.67 -6.16 23.99
C THR A 565 15.79 -5.57 22.89
N VAL A 566 14.64 -6.19 22.61
CA VAL A 566 13.62 -5.61 21.73
C VAL A 566 12.37 -5.33 22.54
N LEU A 567 11.86 -4.11 22.47
CA LEU A 567 10.58 -3.69 23.05
C LEU A 567 9.66 -3.25 21.91
N PHE A 568 8.57 -3.98 21.70
CA PHE A 568 7.60 -3.71 20.63
C PHE A 568 6.22 -3.52 21.22
N GLY A 569 5.70 -2.29 21.20
CA GLY A 569 4.39 -1.99 21.77
C GLY A 569 3.59 -0.95 21.00
N GLY A 570 2.29 -0.91 21.22
CA GLY A 570 1.38 0.03 20.58
C GLY A 570 -0.05 -0.49 20.56
N ASP A 571 -0.92 0.24 19.89
CA ASP A 571 -2.26 -0.22 19.54
C ASP A 571 -2.17 -1.21 18.37
N PHE A 572 -2.33 -2.49 18.67
CA PHE A 572 -2.25 -3.53 17.67
C PHE A 572 -3.60 -3.90 17.09
N ASN A 573 -4.72 -3.36 17.60
CA ASN A 573 -6.08 -3.75 17.23
C ASN A 573 -6.35 -5.29 17.26
N ILE A 574 -5.41 -6.08 17.81
CA ILE A 574 -5.33 -7.51 17.57
C ILE A 574 -6.10 -8.28 18.62
N LYS A 575 -6.84 -9.29 18.17
CA LYS A 575 -7.63 -10.15 19.04
C LYS A 575 -6.86 -11.40 19.41
N ASP A 576 -7.11 -11.96 20.59
CA ASP A 576 -6.46 -13.22 21.01
C ASP A 576 -6.74 -14.38 20.05
N ARG A 577 -7.90 -14.37 19.37
CA ARG A 577 -8.22 -15.34 18.30
C ARG A 577 -7.26 -15.20 17.12
N GLU A 578 -6.95 -13.98 16.69
CA GLU A 578 -6.07 -13.71 15.56
C GLU A 578 -4.63 -14.17 15.87
N ILE A 579 -4.15 -13.97 17.11
CA ILE A 579 -2.87 -14.51 17.56
C ILE A 579 -2.85 -16.05 17.51
N ARG A 580 -3.94 -16.72 17.91
CA ARG A 580 -4.05 -18.19 17.80
C ARG A 580 -4.05 -18.65 16.35
N GLU A 581 -4.76 -17.97 15.45
CA GLU A 581 -4.77 -18.25 14.01
C GLU A 581 -3.36 -18.12 13.40
N MET A 582 -2.53 -17.22 13.92
CA MET A 582 -1.11 -17.09 13.55
C MET A 582 -0.18 -18.11 14.22
N LYS A 583 -0.72 -19.10 14.94
CA LYS A 583 0.02 -20.12 15.71
C LYS A 583 0.77 -19.57 16.93
N GLY A 584 0.30 -18.46 17.50
CA GLY A 584 0.89 -17.83 18.69
C GLY A 584 2.04 -16.88 18.40
N LEU A 585 2.65 -16.36 19.47
CA LEU A 585 3.86 -15.53 19.35
C LEU A 585 5.09 -16.41 19.02
N PRO A 586 6.07 -15.89 18.27
CA PRO A 586 7.32 -16.60 18.03
C PRO A 586 8.04 -16.96 19.32
N LYS A 587 8.78 -18.07 19.31
CA LYS A 587 9.55 -18.54 20.47
C LYS A 587 10.53 -17.46 20.95
N GLY A 588 10.47 -17.14 22.25
CA GLY A 588 11.33 -16.15 22.90
C GLY A 588 10.82 -14.71 22.82
N VAL A 589 9.64 -14.48 22.22
CA VAL A 589 8.91 -13.22 22.32
C VAL A 589 7.86 -13.35 23.42
N LEU A 590 7.89 -12.44 24.37
CA LEU A 590 7.06 -12.42 25.57
C LEU A 590 5.96 -11.36 25.44
N ASP A 591 4.75 -11.64 25.95
CA ASP A 591 3.66 -10.65 26.11
C ASP A 591 3.71 -10.13 27.54
N LEU A 592 3.98 -8.84 27.72
CA LEU A 592 4.30 -8.31 29.05
C LEU A 592 3.13 -8.40 30.03
N TRP A 593 1.88 -8.27 29.57
CA TRP A 593 0.72 -8.50 30.45
C TRP A 593 0.65 -9.95 30.93
N ILE A 594 1.08 -10.90 30.08
CA ILE A 594 1.16 -12.31 30.43
C ILE A 594 2.30 -12.56 31.43
N GLU A 595 3.48 -12.02 31.15
CA GLU A 595 4.67 -12.19 32.01
C GLU A 595 4.50 -11.56 33.39
N THR A 596 3.79 -10.44 33.49
CA THR A 596 3.47 -9.79 34.77
C THR A 596 2.24 -10.40 35.46
N GLY A 597 1.85 -11.62 35.11
CA GLY A 597 0.89 -12.42 35.88
C GLY A 597 -0.58 -12.36 35.42
N ARG A 598 -0.88 -11.76 34.25
CA ARG A 598 -2.24 -11.75 33.66
C ARG A 598 -3.31 -11.11 34.56
N ASN A 599 -2.98 -9.99 35.22
CA ASN A 599 -3.95 -9.32 36.10
C ASN A 599 -5.20 -8.92 35.29
N LYS A 600 -6.39 -9.35 35.76
CA LYS A 600 -7.67 -9.08 35.11
C LYS A 600 -8.04 -7.59 35.15
N GLU A 601 -7.59 -6.86 36.17
CA GLU A 601 -7.86 -5.42 36.32
C GLU A 601 -7.15 -4.59 35.25
N THR A 602 -6.05 -5.10 34.69
CA THR A 602 -5.27 -4.43 33.64
C THR A 602 -5.40 -5.10 32.27
N GLN A 603 -6.41 -5.96 32.10
CA GLN A 603 -6.57 -6.77 30.89
C GLN A 603 -7.07 -5.98 29.68
N PHE A 604 -8.07 -5.11 29.85
CA PHE A 604 -8.73 -4.44 28.74
C PHE A 604 -8.26 -3.00 28.63
N THR A 605 -7.66 -2.65 27.50
CA THR A 605 -7.07 -1.31 27.26
C THR A 605 -8.05 -0.41 26.52
N TRP A 606 -9.06 -1.00 25.89
CA TRP A 606 -10.19 -0.30 25.29
C TRP A 606 -11.49 -0.90 25.83
N ASP A 607 -12.25 -0.13 26.61
CA ASP A 607 -13.44 -0.63 27.32
C ASP A 607 -14.57 0.41 27.30
N THR A 608 -15.50 0.25 26.35
CA THR A 608 -16.68 1.12 26.18
C THR A 608 -17.71 0.99 27.30
N SER A 609 -17.54 0.02 28.21
CA SER A 609 -18.42 -0.10 29.38
C SER A 609 -18.11 0.93 30.47
N ILE A 610 -16.87 1.42 30.49
CA ILE A 610 -16.36 2.40 31.46
C ILE A 610 -15.97 3.70 30.75
N ASN A 611 -15.23 3.60 29.64
CA ASN A 611 -14.80 4.74 28.86
C ASN A 611 -15.96 5.29 28.01
N THR A 612 -16.28 6.57 28.18
CA THR A 612 -17.41 7.23 27.53
C THR A 612 -17.01 8.16 26.40
N ASN A 613 -15.73 8.20 25.99
CA ASN A 613 -15.28 9.07 24.90
C ASN A 613 -15.92 8.69 23.55
N GLN A 614 -16.13 7.39 23.31
CA GLN A 614 -16.85 6.90 22.15
C GLN A 614 -18.23 6.38 22.52
N THR A 615 -19.24 6.75 21.71
CA THR A 615 -20.60 6.23 21.86
C THR A 615 -20.76 4.96 21.05
N TRP A 616 -20.95 3.81 21.71
CA TRP A 616 -21.23 2.56 21.02
C TRP A 616 -22.70 2.50 20.55
N VAL A 617 -22.94 2.99 19.34
CA VAL A 617 -24.30 3.12 18.77
C VAL A 617 -24.83 1.82 18.14
N ALA A 618 -23.94 0.86 17.86
CA ALA A 618 -24.29 -0.36 17.11
C ALA A 618 -25.16 -1.34 17.91
N ASN A 619 -25.03 -1.36 19.25
CA ASN A 619 -25.85 -2.20 20.12
C ASN A 619 -25.84 -1.65 21.56
N GLN A 620 -26.95 -1.07 22.02
CA GLN A 620 -27.05 -0.47 23.36
C GLN A 620 -26.88 -1.51 24.50
N ASP A 621 -27.14 -2.79 24.24
CA ASP A 621 -27.06 -3.88 25.22
C ASP A 621 -25.66 -4.52 25.31
N PHE A 622 -24.79 -4.28 24.34
CA PHE A 622 -23.44 -4.87 24.29
C PHE A 622 -22.37 -3.80 24.25
N LYS A 623 -21.58 -3.71 25.32
CA LYS A 623 -20.43 -2.80 25.41
C LYS A 623 -19.13 -3.57 25.25
N PRO A 624 -18.44 -3.49 24.09
CA PRO A 624 -17.19 -4.22 23.89
C PRO A 624 -16.06 -3.75 24.80
N LYS A 625 -15.22 -4.71 25.19
CA LYS A 625 -13.95 -4.48 25.89
C LYS A 625 -12.87 -5.41 25.33
N ILE A 626 -11.74 -4.84 24.91
CA ILE A 626 -10.70 -5.55 24.15
C ILE A 626 -9.31 -5.10 24.62
N ARG A 627 -8.33 -6.01 24.53
CA ARG A 627 -6.92 -5.75 24.76
C ARG A 627 -6.22 -5.44 23.44
N PHE A 628 -6.47 -4.24 22.92
CA PHE A 628 -5.90 -3.79 21.65
C PHE A 628 -4.44 -3.40 21.80
N ASP A 629 -4.16 -2.63 22.85
CA ASP A 629 -2.82 -2.18 23.20
C ASP A 629 -2.05 -3.31 23.89
N ARG A 630 -0.83 -3.59 23.40
CA ARG A 630 0.03 -4.65 23.93
C ARG A 630 1.48 -4.22 23.87
N ILE A 631 2.31 -4.80 24.73
CA ILE A 631 3.76 -4.65 24.67
C ILE A 631 4.38 -6.04 24.66
N TYR A 632 5.25 -6.28 23.69
CA TYR A 632 6.03 -7.48 23.53
C TYR A 632 7.50 -7.21 23.81
N MET A 633 8.19 -8.21 24.36
CA MET A 633 9.62 -8.14 24.65
C MET A 633 10.36 -9.35 24.13
N ARG A 634 11.58 -9.14 23.63
CA ARG A 634 12.56 -10.22 23.36
C ARG A 634 13.87 -9.89 24.05
N HIS A 635 14.33 -10.80 24.90
CA HIS A 635 15.61 -10.64 25.59
C HIS A 635 16.82 -10.70 24.62
N PRO A 636 17.94 -10.05 24.98
CA PRO A 636 19.22 -10.30 24.34
C PRO A 636 19.73 -11.71 24.72
N LYS A 637 20.75 -12.17 24.00
CA LYS A 637 21.42 -13.45 24.27
C LYS A 637 22.35 -13.36 25.50
N THR A 638 22.88 -12.19 25.78
CA THR A 638 23.83 -11.94 26.86
C THR A 638 23.27 -10.94 27.86
N GLU A 639 23.68 -11.06 29.12
CA GLU A 639 23.43 -10.05 30.15
C GLU A 639 24.08 -8.70 29.78
N PRO A 640 23.56 -7.57 30.29
CA PRO A 640 22.43 -7.45 31.23
C PRO A 640 21.07 -7.56 30.52
N VAL A 641 20.11 -8.24 31.16
CA VAL A 641 18.70 -8.27 30.73
C VAL A 641 17.83 -7.35 31.57
N ILE A 642 16.68 -6.96 31.03
CA ILE A 642 15.64 -6.25 31.78
C ILE A 642 14.48 -7.20 32.08
N SER A 643 13.87 -7.05 33.26
CA SER A 643 12.70 -7.84 33.67
C SER A 643 11.51 -6.92 33.94
N PRO A 644 10.33 -7.18 33.35
CA PRO A 644 9.12 -6.41 33.64
C PRO A 644 8.68 -6.69 35.08
N VAL A 645 8.52 -5.64 35.89
CA VAL A 645 8.10 -5.77 37.30
C VAL A 645 6.65 -5.35 37.53
N SER A 646 6.12 -4.45 36.71
CA SER A 646 4.74 -4.01 36.80
C SER A 646 4.15 -3.69 35.43
N PHE A 647 2.84 -3.87 35.30
CA PHE A 647 2.04 -3.52 34.12
C PHE A 647 0.77 -2.83 34.61
N GLN A 648 0.63 -1.54 34.33
CA GLN A 648 -0.44 -0.69 34.84
C GLN A 648 -1.24 -0.06 33.70
N LEU A 649 -2.55 0.12 33.92
CA LEU A 649 -3.37 0.97 33.06
C LEU A 649 -3.39 2.39 33.64
N ILE A 650 -3.28 3.39 32.76
CA ILE A 650 -3.27 4.81 33.13
C ILE A 650 -4.32 5.58 32.34
N GLY A 651 -4.60 6.82 32.74
CA GLY A 651 -5.61 7.66 32.09
C GLY A 651 -7.06 7.26 32.38
N GLN A 652 -7.29 6.48 33.45
CA GLN A 652 -8.62 5.98 33.84
C GLN A 652 -9.46 7.00 34.63
N GLU A 653 -8.99 8.23 34.76
CA GLU A 653 -9.68 9.33 35.41
C GLU A 653 -10.24 10.31 34.38
N LYS A 654 -11.47 10.76 34.60
CA LYS A 654 -12.06 11.82 33.79
C LYS A 654 -11.38 13.15 34.08
N ILE A 655 -11.17 13.93 33.04
CA ILE A 655 -10.65 15.29 33.12
C ILE A 655 -11.77 16.19 33.66
N PRO A 656 -11.58 16.86 34.82
CA PRO A 656 -12.66 17.58 35.50
C PRO A 656 -13.30 18.70 34.67
N THR A 657 -12.56 19.30 33.74
CA THR A 657 -13.02 20.45 32.94
C THR A 657 -13.89 20.07 31.73
N CYS A 658 -13.79 18.83 31.22
CA CYS A 658 -14.53 18.39 30.03
C CYS A 658 -15.43 17.16 30.27
N ASP A 659 -15.38 16.55 31.45
CA ASP A 659 -16.06 15.27 31.78
C ASP A 659 -15.77 14.13 30.79
N CYS A 660 -14.57 14.16 30.20
CA CYS A 660 -14.06 13.23 29.21
C CYS A 660 -12.76 12.57 29.69
N PHE A 661 -12.47 11.34 29.24
CA PHE A 661 -11.18 10.71 29.50
C PHE A 661 -10.11 11.28 28.55
N PRO A 662 -8.80 11.18 28.88
CA PRO A 662 -7.74 11.64 27.98
C PRO A 662 -7.79 11.01 26.58
N SER A 663 -8.23 9.76 26.49
CA SER A 663 -8.42 8.99 25.25
C SER A 663 -9.50 7.94 25.49
N ASP A 664 -10.10 7.40 24.42
CA ASP A 664 -10.93 6.20 24.48
C ASP A 664 -10.12 4.93 24.82
N HIS A 665 -8.79 5.00 24.70
CA HIS A 665 -7.84 4.01 25.19
C HIS A 665 -7.27 4.35 26.56
N TRP A 666 -7.07 3.33 27.39
CA TRP A 666 -6.19 3.37 28.56
C TRP A 666 -4.74 3.18 28.13
N GLY A 667 -3.84 4.05 28.58
CA GLY A 667 -2.42 3.87 28.34
C GLY A 667 -1.85 2.72 29.17
N ILE A 668 -0.75 2.13 28.71
CA ILE A 668 -0.02 1.08 29.42
C ILE A 668 1.31 1.64 29.93
N LEU A 669 1.53 1.60 31.24
CA LEU A 669 2.81 1.91 31.87
C LEU A 669 3.46 0.62 32.38
N VAL A 670 4.70 0.36 31.95
CA VAL A 670 5.50 -0.79 32.37
C VAL A 670 6.78 -0.32 33.01
N HIS A 671 7.10 -0.89 34.17
CA HIS A 671 8.37 -0.72 34.85
C HIS A 671 9.22 -1.96 34.64
N PHE A 672 10.52 -1.76 34.43
CA PHE A 672 11.49 -2.83 34.29
C PHE A 672 12.65 -2.64 35.26
N ASP A 673 13.12 -3.72 35.86
CA ASP A 673 14.40 -3.75 36.57
C ASP A 673 15.52 -4.19 35.64
N ILE A 674 16.70 -3.56 35.77
CA ILE A 674 17.92 -3.94 35.08
C ILE A 674 18.66 -5.00 35.90
N ASN A 675 18.62 -6.24 35.45
CA ASN A 675 19.35 -7.33 36.09
C ASN A 675 20.81 -7.32 35.63
N LYS A 676 21.72 -6.83 36.48
CA LYS A 676 23.17 -6.94 36.25
C LYS A 676 23.65 -8.31 36.72
N SER A 677 24.55 -8.95 35.97
CA SER A 677 25.11 -10.24 36.39
C SER A 677 25.82 -10.08 37.75
N ASN A 678 25.44 -10.89 38.74
CA ASN A 678 26.23 -11.09 39.95
C ASN A 678 27.51 -11.84 39.58
N THR A 679 28.54 -11.14 39.09
CA THR A 679 29.91 -11.65 39.16
C THR A 679 30.38 -11.53 40.61
N LYS A 680 30.25 -12.63 41.36
CA LYS A 680 31.13 -12.95 42.48
C LYS A 680 32.18 -13.95 42.01
#